data_AF-A0A929A917-F1
#
_entry.id   AF-A0A929A917-F1
#
_cell.length_a   1.000
_cell.length_b   1.000
_cell.length_c   1.000
_cell.angle_alpha   90.00
_cell.angle_beta   90.00
_cell.angle_gamma   90.00
#
_symmetry.space_group_name_H-M   'P 1'
#
loop_
_entity.id
_entity.type
_entity.pdbx_description
1 polymer ?
#
loop_
_entity_poly.entity_id
_entity_poly.type
_entity_poly.pdbx_seq_one_letter_code
_entity_poly.pdbx_strand_id
1 'polypeptide(L)'
;MSTSNVTSVALSSEFVDALTLLDVEASGFGGTEIVDGVADFGITGGAIDLDDTSLEVIHSGGLTFQAGETAVDLTDFVISNLGDRALLSGVIAVNDNVLARLPLFELAGGDLAAAEEGDLTTIDLTDVDVNLTPISAIALNLVFGVTAFSSGFTIGTAAVDTAVDTATEDILLGATAAAEQPSGATTVAFSTALVEALDSLGVQVEGFGGTAIEDGAAAFQITGGAADLEDTQVEITHAGGLTFSAGDTAVTLSDFVVSNLVGGAGLTGLVTVNGDLVARVPLFALEISGVAATPTDDLTNLDLTDVNVTLTDIAAGALNDAFGVDAFQGGFSIGTAVVDAFVETATGDVLGVPAAAPEPMEPPTDPMGATTVALSSDLVDALTALGVEASGFGESTIQDGAIAFGITGGAADLTDTEVEIIHSGGLTLTAGDTEVTLTDFVISNVGDAPTLSGLVTVNGDLVTRATLFDLQIGGLEAIATDDLTNLDLTDVAVTLSGDAAEVLNQVFEVTAFTEGFSIGTAAVDAFVETATGDVLGMPTSTDATVADAPEMDASLFDTDMDRAATLDVAQAGDTSVDLSNDLLHALRSLGVNASGFGGTEITDGVADFLITGGAADLAQTEVEIIHSGGLSLQAGDTTVNLSDFIISNVGDDATLSGLVTVNGDLLTRASLFDLEVGGVETSAAGDRTNLELDHVRVSLTGDAATVLNQVFDVSAFTAGFNIGTAEVDALVG
;
A
#
# COMPACT_ATOMS: atom_id res chain seq x y z
N MET A 1 -15.24 -17.30 40.39
CA MET A 1 -14.33 -16.45 41.19
C MET A 1 -14.62 -15.00 40.79
N SER A 2 -13.89 -13.98 41.25
CA SER A 2 -13.95 -12.67 40.58
C SER A 2 -13.17 -12.86 39.29
N THR A 3 -13.84 -13.05 38.15
CA THR A 3 -13.17 -13.08 36.85
C THR A 3 -12.75 -11.64 36.57
N SER A 4 -11.48 -11.33 36.81
CA SER A 4 -10.93 -10.05 36.39
C SER A 4 -10.72 -10.16 34.89
N ASN A 5 -11.63 -9.62 34.09
CA ASN A 5 -11.49 -9.50 32.64
C ASN A 5 -10.36 -8.50 32.34
N VAL A 6 -9.12 -8.95 32.54
CA VAL A 6 -7.92 -8.10 32.57
C VAL A 6 -6.78 -8.87 31.91
N THR A 7 -5.98 -8.13 31.13
CA THR A 7 -4.65 -8.56 30.71
C THR A 7 -3.61 -7.80 31.52
N SER A 8 -2.79 -8.50 32.27
CA SER A 8 -1.73 -7.93 33.10
C SER A 8 -0.38 -8.11 32.43
N VAL A 9 0.39 -7.04 32.26
CA VAL A 9 1.75 -7.08 31.70
C VAL A 9 2.75 -6.67 32.79
N ALA A 10 3.55 -7.63 33.24
CA ALA A 10 4.66 -7.37 34.16
C ALA A 10 5.87 -6.88 33.36
N LEU A 11 6.20 -5.59 33.48
CA LEU A 11 7.31 -4.97 32.77
C LEU A 11 8.65 -5.57 33.20
N SER A 12 9.50 -5.90 32.24
CA SER A 12 10.81 -6.48 32.50
C SER A 12 11.73 -5.47 33.16
N SER A 13 12.60 -5.93 34.06
CA SER A 13 13.58 -5.03 34.70
C SER A 13 14.52 -4.39 33.68
N GLU A 14 14.82 -5.10 32.59
CA GLU A 14 15.66 -4.59 31.50
C GLU A 14 14.96 -3.44 30.76
N PHE A 15 13.66 -3.55 30.52
CA PHE A 15 12.86 -2.47 29.93
C PHE A 15 12.78 -1.26 30.85
N VAL A 16 12.47 -1.46 32.12
CA VAL A 16 12.41 -0.37 33.11
C VAL A 16 13.77 0.33 33.28
N ASP A 17 14.86 -0.44 33.28
CA ASP A 17 16.22 0.11 33.34
C ASP A 17 16.57 0.91 32.07
N ALA A 18 16.14 0.44 30.89
CA ALA A 18 16.28 1.18 29.64
C ALA A 18 15.52 2.50 29.67
N LEU A 19 14.24 2.51 30.06
CA LEU A 19 13.44 3.73 30.20
C LEU A 19 14.09 4.72 31.17
N THR A 20 14.55 4.22 32.33
CA THR A 20 15.23 5.05 33.34
C THR A 20 16.54 5.65 32.81
N LEU A 21 17.31 4.90 32.02
CA LEU A 21 18.55 5.38 31.41
C LEU A 21 18.28 6.52 30.41
N LEU A 22 17.12 6.47 29.77
CA LEU A 22 16.69 7.41 28.74
C LEU A 22 15.89 8.60 29.28
N ASP A 23 15.66 8.66 30.60
CA ASP A 23 14.79 9.67 31.24
C ASP A 23 13.35 9.64 30.69
N VAL A 24 12.87 8.42 30.39
CA VAL A 24 11.49 8.15 29.93
C VAL A 24 10.67 7.66 31.12
N GLU A 25 9.57 8.34 31.42
CA GLU A 25 8.58 7.92 32.39
C GLU A 25 7.47 7.12 31.70
N ALA A 26 7.11 5.95 32.25
CA ALA A 26 5.97 5.17 31.79
C ALA A 26 4.79 5.33 32.76
N SER A 27 3.61 5.62 32.22
CA SER A 27 2.34 5.69 32.95
C SER A 27 1.26 4.94 32.19
N GLY A 28 0.18 4.56 32.89
CA GLY A 28 -0.98 3.99 32.23
C GLY A 28 -1.87 5.09 31.64
N PHE A 29 -2.55 4.75 30.54
CA PHE A 29 -3.50 5.60 29.82
C PHE A 29 -4.91 4.99 29.91
N GLY A 30 -5.96 5.82 29.85
CA GLY A 30 -7.35 5.37 29.70
C GLY A 30 -7.81 4.35 30.76
N GLY A 31 -7.46 4.57 32.03
CA GLY A 31 -7.82 3.68 33.15
C GLY A 31 -6.87 2.50 33.38
N THR A 32 -5.80 2.38 32.60
CA THR A 32 -4.70 1.45 32.90
C THR A 32 -3.96 1.93 34.15
N GLU A 33 -3.83 1.07 35.16
CA GLU A 33 -2.98 1.35 36.32
C GLU A 33 -1.66 0.58 36.20
N ILE A 34 -0.53 1.25 36.44
CA ILE A 34 0.78 0.60 36.60
C ILE A 34 1.10 0.51 38.08
N VAL A 35 0.97 -0.70 38.67
CA VAL A 35 1.20 -0.95 40.09
C VAL A 35 2.33 -1.97 40.24
N ASP A 36 3.37 -1.61 40.98
CA ASP A 36 4.54 -2.47 41.23
C ASP A 36 5.19 -3.03 39.94
N GLY A 37 5.13 -2.27 38.84
CA GLY A 37 5.68 -2.66 37.54
C GLY A 37 4.76 -3.54 36.69
N VAL A 38 3.50 -3.72 37.09
CA VAL A 38 2.48 -4.45 36.33
C VAL A 38 1.47 -3.46 35.79
N ALA A 39 1.26 -3.47 34.48
CA ALA A 39 0.21 -2.71 33.80
C ALA A 39 -1.02 -3.59 33.58
N ASP A 40 -2.19 -3.16 34.06
CA ASP A 40 -3.44 -3.91 33.93
C ASP A 40 -4.35 -3.27 32.88
N PHE A 41 -4.61 -3.99 31.78
CA PHE A 41 -5.50 -3.58 30.69
C PHE A 41 -6.85 -4.26 30.82
N GLY A 42 -7.93 -3.48 30.88
CA GLY A 42 -9.28 -4.03 30.90
C GLY A 42 -9.64 -4.68 29.56
N ILE A 43 -10.26 -5.86 29.57
CA ILE A 43 -10.75 -6.53 28.36
C ILE A 43 -12.18 -6.05 28.08
N THR A 44 -12.40 -5.54 26.87
CA THR A 44 -13.65 -4.92 26.42
C THR A 44 -14.37 -5.69 25.33
N GLY A 45 -13.74 -6.69 24.71
CA GLY A 45 -14.37 -7.54 23.69
C GLY A 45 -13.42 -8.63 23.17
N GLY A 46 -13.86 -9.32 22.12
CA GLY A 46 -13.11 -10.36 21.42
C GLY A 46 -13.74 -11.75 21.47
N ALA A 47 -13.27 -12.65 20.61
CA ALA A 47 -13.78 -14.01 20.45
C ALA A 47 -12.64 -15.04 20.49
N ILE A 48 -12.97 -16.28 20.86
CA ILE A 48 -12.00 -17.37 21.02
C ILE A 48 -12.59 -18.68 20.52
N ASP A 49 -12.01 -19.26 19.47
CA ASP A 49 -12.28 -20.62 19.03
C ASP A 49 -11.49 -21.61 19.91
N LEU A 50 -12.22 -22.45 20.64
CA LEU A 50 -11.61 -23.40 21.57
C LEU A 50 -11.07 -24.66 20.87
N ASP A 51 -11.48 -24.93 19.64
CA ASP A 51 -11.10 -26.12 18.87
C ASP A 51 -9.74 -25.92 18.17
N ASP A 52 -9.44 -24.73 17.68
CA ASP A 52 -8.18 -24.42 17.00
C ASP A 52 -7.28 -23.41 17.72
N THR A 53 -7.72 -22.90 18.87
CA THR A 53 -7.03 -21.90 19.72
C THR A 53 -6.86 -20.54 19.07
N SER A 54 -7.57 -20.26 17.96
CA SER A 54 -7.64 -18.94 17.38
C SER A 54 -8.43 -18.01 18.31
N LEU A 55 -7.95 -16.78 18.44
CA LEU A 55 -8.45 -15.81 19.38
C LEU A 55 -8.17 -14.39 18.91
N GLU A 56 -9.03 -13.52 19.40
CA GLU A 56 -8.83 -12.10 19.38
C GLU A 56 -9.38 -11.49 20.67
N VAL A 57 -8.64 -10.57 21.27
CA VAL A 57 -9.01 -9.91 22.53
C VAL A 57 -8.82 -8.42 22.36
N ILE A 58 -9.87 -7.66 22.68
CA ILE A 58 -9.87 -6.19 22.61
C ILE A 58 -9.77 -5.64 24.01
N HIS A 59 -8.95 -4.60 24.17
CA HIS A 59 -8.70 -3.97 25.46
C HIS A 59 -9.12 -2.50 25.45
N SER A 60 -9.42 -2.00 26.65
CA SER A 60 -9.47 -0.57 26.96
C SER A 60 -8.17 -0.11 27.61
N GLY A 61 -7.86 1.17 27.45
CA GLY A 61 -6.72 1.82 28.07
C GLY A 61 -5.47 1.75 27.20
N GLY A 62 -4.31 1.98 27.82
CA GLY A 62 -3.07 2.13 27.09
C GLY A 62 -1.84 2.35 27.97
N LEU A 63 -0.72 2.61 27.33
CA LEU A 63 0.53 3.03 27.95
C LEU A 63 0.97 4.38 27.38
N THR A 64 1.34 5.30 28.25
CA THR A 64 2.01 6.55 27.89
C THR A 64 3.49 6.43 28.24
N PHE A 65 4.35 6.76 27.29
CA PHE A 65 5.79 6.93 27.50
C PHE A 65 6.17 8.38 27.29
N GLN A 66 6.62 9.06 28.34
CA GLN A 66 6.92 10.48 28.31
C GLN A 66 8.41 10.76 28.52
N ALA A 67 9.02 11.53 27.63
CA ALA A 67 10.39 12.00 27.74
C ALA A 67 10.45 13.51 27.48
N GLY A 68 10.64 14.30 28.54
CA GLY A 68 10.63 15.76 28.44
C GLY A 68 9.25 16.29 28.00
N GLU A 69 9.20 16.92 26.83
CA GLU A 69 7.95 17.45 26.24
C GLU A 69 7.27 16.44 25.30
N THR A 70 7.93 15.31 25.01
CA THR A 70 7.42 14.31 24.08
C THR A 70 6.65 13.20 24.81
N ALA A 71 5.42 12.93 24.40
CA ALA A 71 4.61 11.81 24.87
C ALA A 71 4.28 10.86 23.71
N VAL A 72 4.39 9.55 23.97
CA VAL A 72 3.91 8.49 23.08
C VAL A 72 2.82 7.73 23.79
N ASP A 73 1.61 7.77 23.23
CA ASP A 73 0.48 7.02 23.74
C ASP A 73 0.24 5.80 22.86
N LEU A 74 0.16 4.64 23.50
CA LEU A 74 -0.19 3.37 22.89
C LEU A 74 -1.55 2.97 23.45
N THR A 75 -2.61 3.02 22.64
CA THR A 75 -4.00 2.81 23.09
C THR A 75 -4.70 1.74 22.27
N ASP A 76 -5.92 1.39 22.68
CA ASP A 76 -6.85 0.53 21.92
C ASP A 76 -6.20 -0.80 21.49
N PHE A 77 -5.57 -1.45 22.46
CA PHE A 77 -4.85 -2.68 22.23
C PHE A 77 -5.77 -3.80 21.74
N VAL A 78 -5.28 -4.55 20.75
CA VAL A 78 -5.93 -5.76 20.24
C VAL A 78 -4.90 -6.87 20.12
N ILE A 79 -5.11 -7.95 20.88
CA ILE A 79 -4.36 -9.19 20.76
C ILE A 79 -5.05 -10.06 19.71
N SER A 80 -4.32 -10.57 18.73
CA SER A 80 -4.85 -11.48 17.71
C SER A 80 -3.82 -12.56 17.36
N ASN A 81 -4.25 -13.81 17.22
CA ASN A 81 -3.44 -14.90 16.65
C ASN A 81 -4.09 -15.51 15.40
N LEU A 82 -5.01 -14.77 14.75
CA LEU A 82 -5.69 -15.22 13.53
C LEU A 82 -4.74 -15.34 12.33
N GLY A 83 -3.56 -14.71 12.40
CA GLY A 83 -2.49 -14.83 11.40
C GLY A 83 -1.41 -15.82 11.79
N ASP A 84 -0.31 -15.85 11.03
CA ASP A 84 0.82 -16.78 11.25
C ASP A 84 1.55 -16.55 12.59
N ARG A 85 1.29 -15.43 13.27
CA ARG A 85 1.92 -15.04 14.55
C ARG A 85 0.89 -14.36 15.45
N ALA A 86 1.05 -14.54 16.76
CA ALA A 86 0.29 -13.80 17.75
C ALA A 86 0.86 -12.38 17.90
N LEU A 87 0.02 -11.37 17.65
CA LEU A 87 0.39 -9.97 17.65
C LEU A 87 -0.49 -9.20 18.63
N LEU A 88 0.10 -8.22 19.30
CA LEU A 88 -0.59 -7.17 20.01
C LEU A 88 -0.46 -5.89 19.19
N SER A 89 -1.56 -5.46 18.56
CA SER A 89 -1.64 -4.19 17.84
C SER A 89 -2.24 -3.11 18.73
N GLY A 90 -2.01 -1.84 18.40
CA GLY A 90 -2.63 -0.72 19.08
C GLY A 90 -2.49 0.56 18.27
N VAL A 91 -3.27 1.57 18.62
CA VAL A 91 -3.14 2.91 18.06
C VAL A 91 -1.95 3.60 18.70
N ILE A 92 -1.11 4.23 17.88
CA ILE A 92 -0.03 5.09 18.35
C ILE A 92 -0.44 6.54 18.15
N ALA A 93 -0.31 7.33 19.20
CA ALA A 93 -0.27 8.78 19.10
C ALA A 93 1.06 9.33 19.61
N VAL A 94 1.57 10.37 18.97
CA VAL A 94 2.78 11.09 19.42
C VAL A 94 2.44 12.55 19.62
N ASN A 95 2.61 13.03 20.85
CA ASN A 95 2.17 14.36 21.27
C ASN A 95 0.76 14.62 20.80
N ASP A 96 -0.15 13.72 21.16
CA ASP A 96 -1.57 13.82 20.84
C ASP A 96 -1.92 13.58 19.34
N ASN A 97 -0.96 13.51 18.41
CA ASN A 97 -1.26 13.24 17.00
C ASN A 97 -1.38 11.74 16.74
N VAL A 98 -2.56 11.28 16.31
CA VAL A 98 -2.79 9.86 15.98
C VAL A 98 -2.09 9.53 14.67
N LEU A 99 -1.19 8.55 14.70
CA LEU A 99 -0.38 8.19 13.55
C LEU A 99 -0.98 7.02 12.78
N ALA A 100 -1.19 5.90 13.46
CA ALA A 100 -1.65 4.66 12.87
C ALA A 100 -1.99 3.61 13.94
N ARG A 101 -2.73 2.58 13.54
CA ARG A 101 -2.75 1.30 14.25
C ARG A 101 -1.60 0.43 13.74
N LEU A 102 -0.66 0.10 14.62
CA LEU A 102 0.53 -0.69 14.27
C LEU A 102 0.55 -2.04 15.02
N PRO A 103 1.19 -3.08 14.46
CA PRO A 103 1.52 -4.29 15.21
C PRO A 103 2.65 -3.97 16.21
N LEU A 104 2.28 -3.75 17.46
CA LEU A 104 3.18 -3.17 18.46
C LEU A 104 4.13 -4.20 19.08
N PHE A 105 3.56 -5.34 19.42
CA PHE A 105 4.30 -6.40 20.08
C PHE A 105 4.02 -7.74 19.45
N GLU A 106 5.08 -8.55 19.35
CA GLU A 106 4.94 -9.96 19.10
C GLU A 106 4.79 -10.70 20.43
N LEU A 107 3.79 -11.57 20.49
CA LEU A 107 3.54 -12.42 21.64
C LEU A 107 4.17 -13.78 21.40
N ALA A 108 5.04 -14.20 22.31
CA ALA A 108 5.76 -15.47 22.19
C ALA A 108 5.68 -16.29 23.47
N GLY A 109 5.58 -17.62 23.32
CA GLY A 109 5.49 -18.53 24.45
C GLY A 109 4.13 -18.50 25.15
N GLY A 110 4.14 -18.82 26.44
CA GLY A 110 2.95 -18.96 27.27
C GLY A 110 2.33 -20.36 27.29
N ASP A 111 1.68 -20.66 28.40
CA ASP A 111 0.84 -21.85 28.58
C ASP A 111 -0.62 -21.41 28.64
N LEU A 112 -1.44 -21.92 27.71
CA LEU A 112 -2.89 -21.76 27.74
C LEU A 112 -3.51 -22.83 28.64
N ALA A 113 -4.15 -22.41 29.72
CA ALA A 113 -4.97 -23.26 30.56
C ALA A 113 -6.44 -22.85 30.41
N ALA A 114 -7.27 -23.76 29.92
CA ALA A 114 -8.72 -23.62 29.90
C ALA A 114 -9.33 -24.47 31.02
N ALA A 115 -10.22 -23.87 31.82
CA ALA A 115 -10.97 -24.56 32.85
C ALA A 115 -12.48 -24.37 32.63
N GLU A 116 -13.18 -25.48 32.34
CA GLU A 116 -14.64 -25.48 32.21
C GLU A 116 -15.34 -25.43 33.59
N GLU A 117 -16.22 -24.46 33.79
CA GLU A 117 -17.16 -24.40 34.92
C GLU A 117 -18.60 -24.14 34.43
N GLY A 118 -19.29 -25.19 33.99
CA GLY A 118 -20.66 -25.09 33.48
C GLY A 118 -20.67 -24.73 32.00
N ASP A 119 -21.40 -23.67 31.63
CA ASP A 119 -21.44 -23.13 30.25
C ASP A 119 -20.35 -22.05 30.02
N LEU A 120 -19.46 -21.84 31.00
CA LEU A 120 -18.35 -20.89 30.93
C LEU A 120 -17.01 -21.61 30.95
N THR A 121 -16.08 -21.14 30.13
CA THR A 121 -14.67 -21.54 30.18
C THR A 121 -13.85 -20.35 30.64
N THR A 122 -13.10 -20.51 31.73
CA THR A 122 -12.09 -19.52 32.12
C THR A 122 -10.82 -19.82 31.34
N ILE A 123 -10.25 -18.78 30.72
CA ILE A 123 -9.00 -18.81 29.99
C ILE A 123 -7.96 -18.08 30.83
N ASP A 124 -6.96 -18.85 31.25
CA ASP A 124 -5.75 -18.37 31.90
C ASP A 124 -4.59 -18.55 30.91
N LEU A 125 -4.17 -17.46 30.27
CA LEU A 125 -2.89 -17.41 29.57
C LEU A 125 -1.85 -16.83 30.52
N THR A 126 -0.73 -17.53 30.70
CA THR A 126 0.34 -17.06 31.59
C THR A 126 1.70 -17.20 30.90
N ASP A 127 2.66 -16.38 31.35
CA ASP A 127 4.05 -16.40 30.88
C ASP A 127 4.21 -16.15 29.37
N VAL A 128 3.39 -15.25 28.81
CA VAL A 128 3.50 -14.82 27.41
C VAL A 128 4.52 -13.68 27.32
N ASP A 129 5.65 -13.90 26.65
CA ASP A 129 6.63 -12.84 26.41
C ASP A 129 6.05 -11.79 25.46
N VAL A 130 6.11 -10.51 25.85
CA VAL A 130 5.69 -9.37 25.04
C VAL A 130 6.94 -8.72 24.47
N ASN A 131 7.18 -8.91 23.17
CA ASN A 131 8.41 -8.50 22.51
C ASN A 131 8.15 -7.36 21.52
N LEU A 132 9.05 -6.38 21.44
CA LEU A 132 8.94 -5.34 20.42
C LEU A 132 9.01 -5.95 19.01
N THR A 133 8.06 -5.57 18.16
CA THR A 133 8.20 -5.77 16.72
C THR A 133 9.32 -4.90 16.16
N PRO A 134 9.82 -5.17 14.93
CA PRO A 134 10.74 -4.25 14.26
C PRO A 134 10.20 -2.82 14.21
N ILE A 135 8.91 -2.68 13.84
CA ILE A 135 8.21 -1.40 13.71
C ILE A 135 8.21 -0.64 15.05
N SER A 136 7.85 -1.29 16.16
CA SER A 136 7.79 -0.60 17.46
C SER A 136 9.14 -0.30 18.07
N ALA A 137 10.14 -1.14 17.84
CA ALA A 137 11.51 -0.82 18.24
C ALA A 137 12.01 0.44 17.50
N ILE A 138 11.71 0.56 16.21
CA ILE A 138 12.04 1.74 15.41
C ILE A 138 11.27 2.96 15.91
N ALA A 139 9.95 2.86 16.10
CA ALA A 139 9.12 3.96 16.56
C ALA A 139 9.59 4.51 17.92
N LEU A 140 9.84 3.65 18.91
CA LEU A 140 10.33 4.08 20.23
C LEU A 140 11.73 4.70 20.15
N ASN A 141 12.63 4.15 19.32
CA ASN A 141 13.94 4.72 19.09
C ASN A 141 13.86 6.10 18.45
N LEU A 142 13.02 6.25 17.43
CA LEU A 142 12.81 7.50 16.71
C LEU A 142 12.27 8.58 17.65
N VAL A 143 11.19 8.28 18.36
CA VAL A 143 10.52 9.26 19.22
C VAL A 143 11.41 9.73 20.36
N PHE A 144 12.18 8.82 20.98
CA PHE A 144 13.08 9.20 22.07
C PHE A 144 14.47 9.66 21.61
N GLY A 145 14.78 9.57 20.32
CA GLY A 145 16.10 9.91 19.78
C GLY A 145 17.21 8.97 20.29
N VAL A 146 16.91 7.66 20.37
CA VAL A 146 17.77 6.63 20.96
C VAL A 146 17.96 5.45 20.00
N THR A 147 18.84 4.52 20.36
CA THR A 147 19.05 3.24 19.64
C THR A 147 18.96 2.05 20.60
N ALA A 148 18.30 2.26 21.74
CA ALA A 148 18.29 1.32 22.87
C ALA A 148 17.34 0.13 22.64
N PHE A 149 16.31 0.31 21.83
CA PHE A 149 15.32 -0.70 21.54
C PHE A 149 15.69 -1.48 20.28
N SER A 150 15.46 -2.78 20.27
CA SER A 150 15.68 -3.64 19.11
C SER A 150 14.48 -4.55 18.89
N SER A 151 14.27 -5.01 17.66
CA SER A 151 13.31 -6.09 17.41
C SER A 151 13.58 -7.28 18.34
N GLY A 152 12.53 -7.87 18.89
CA GLY A 152 12.61 -8.97 19.85
C GLY A 152 12.99 -8.55 21.28
N PHE A 153 13.12 -7.25 21.56
CA PHE A 153 13.36 -6.77 22.92
C PHE A 153 12.12 -7.03 23.78
N THR A 154 12.25 -7.84 24.82
CA THR A 154 11.14 -8.22 25.71
C THR A 154 10.81 -7.09 26.68
N ILE A 155 9.66 -6.45 26.49
CA ILE A 155 9.18 -5.39 27.38
C ILE A 155 8.60 -5.94 28.68
N GLY A 156 8.16 -7.20 28.69
CA GLY A 156 7.55 -7.82 29.85
C GLY A 156 6.94 -9.18 29.56
N THR A 157 6.26 -9.73 30.55
CA THR A 157 5.47 -10.96 30.43
C THR A 157 4.00 -10.66 30.70
N ALA A 158 3.13 -11.05 29.78
CA ALA A 158 1.69 -10.91 29.87
C ALA A 158 1.02 -12.14 30.50
N ALA A 159 -0.08 -11.89 31.19
CA ALA A 159 -1.07 -12.88 31.58
C ALA A 159 -2.47 -12.36 31.23
N VAL A 160 -3.33 -13.23 30.69
CA VAL A 160 -4.73 -12.94 30.36
C VAL A 160 -5.61 -13.80 31.26
N ASP A 161 -6.49 -13.17 32.02
CA ASP A 161 -7.56 -13.82 32.78
C ASP A 161 -8.89 -13.35 32.20
N THR A 162 -9.67 -14.27 31.63
CA THR A 162 -10.98 -13.95 31.08
C THR A 162 -11.94 -15.15 31.12
N ALA A 163 -13.23 -14.87 31.01
CA ALA A 163 -14.27 -15.90 30.87
C ALA A 163 -14.88 -15.86 29.48
N VAL A 164 -15.08 -17.04 28.88
CA VAL A 164 -15.70 -17.23 27.56
C VAL A 164 -17.02 -17.96 27.73
N ASP A 165 -18.06 -17.50 27.01
CA ASP A 165 -19.30 -18.25 26.85
C ASP A 165 -19.08 -19.37 25.85
N THR A 166 -19.12 -20.62 26.31
CA THR A 166 -18.88 -21.78 25.44
C THR A 166 -19.97 -22.01 24.39
N ALA A 167 -21.14 -21.38 24.54
CA ALA A 167 -22.22 -21.50 23.56
C ALA A 167 -22.06 -20.54 22.39
N THR A 168 -21.35 -19.42 22.58
CA THR A 168 -21.17 -18.38 21.56
C THR A 168 -19.71 -18.15 21.20
N GLU A 169 -18.77 -18.79 21.89
CA GLU A 169 -17.31 -18.65 21.72
C GLU A 169 -16.84 -17.19 21.86
N ASP A 170 -17.57 -16.43 22.67
CA ASP A 170 -17.40 -14.99 22.87
C ASP A 170 -16.91 -14.68 24.28
N ILE A 171 -16.08 -13.66 24.42
CA ILE A 171 -15.55 -13.24 25.72
C ILE A 171 -16.66 -12.57 26.53
N LEU A 172 -17.04 -13.21 27.63
CA LEU A 172 -18.12 -12.74 28.49
C LEU A 172 -17.66 -11.50 29.27
N LEU A 173 -18.13 -10.33 28.85
CA LEU A 173 -17.86 -9.08 29.56
C LEU A 173 -18.59 -9.08 30.92
N GLY A 174 -17.82 -9.25 32.00
CA GLY A 174 -18.36 -9.18 33.36
C GLY A 174 -18.96 -7.80 33.61
N ALA A 175 -20.13 -7.75 34.25
CA ALA A 175 -20.86 -6.52 34.61
C ALA A 175 -20.09 -5.53 35.54
N THR A 176 -18.81 -5.78 35.81
CA THR A 176 -17.90 -4.96 36.60
C THR A 176 -16.84 -4.23 35.78
N ALA A 177 -16.71 -4.50 34.47
CA ALA A 177 -15.92 -3.67 33.55
C ALA A 177 -16.78 -2.52 32.98
N ALA A 178 -17.58 -1.89 33.85
CA ALA A 178 -18.01 -0.52 33.60
C ALA A 178 -16.79 0.37 33.83
N ALA A 179 -15.87 0.38 32.88
CA ALA A 179 -14.83 1.39 32.81
C ALA A 179 -15.54 2.75 32.81
N GLU A 180 -15.15 3.60 33.76
CA GLU A 180 -15.55 5.00 33.77
C GLU A 180 -14.97 5.67 32.51
N GLN A 181 -15.76 5.62 31.43
CA GLN A 181 -15.74 6.48 30.23
C GLN A 181 -14.66 6.24 29.15
N PRO A 182 -14.99 6.57 27.87
CA PRO A 182 -16.20 7.31 27.41
C PRO A 182 -17.22 6.44 26.64
N SER A 183 -18.39 6.11 27.21
CA SER A 183 -19.74 6.69 26.98
C SER A 183 -20.08 7.16 25.56
N GLY A 184 -20.81 6.36 24.79
CA GLY A 184 -21.36 6.75 23.49
C GLY A 184 -22.13 5.57 22.87
N ALA A 185 -22.83 5.81 21.76
CA ALA A 185 -23.47 4.75 21.00
C ALA A 185 -23.49 5.06 19.51
N THR A 186 -23.29 4.03 18.71
CA THR A 186 -23.54 4.07 17.26
C THR A 186 -24.90 3.43 17.00
N THR A 187 -25.81 4.17 16.38
CA THR A 187 -27.12 3.66 15.98
C THR A 187 -27.19 3.53 14.47
N VAL A 188 -27.48 2.34 13.96
CA VAL A 188 -27.64 2.07 12.52
C VAL A 188 -29.09 1.78 12.21
N ALA A 189 -29.75 2.68 11.47
CA ALA A 189 -31.09 2.44 10.95
C ALA A 189 -31.01 1.59 9.68
N PHE A 190 -31.62 0.40 9.69
CA PHE A 190 -31.57 -0.51 8.54
C PHE A 190 -32.31 0.07 7.33
N SER A 191 -31.70 -0.08 6.16
CA SER A 191 -32.31 0.32 4.90
C SER A 191 -33.55 -0.54 4.62
N THR A 192 -34.56 0.03 3.95
CA THR A 192 -35.73 -0.76 3.53
C THR A 192 -35.32 -1.90 2.60
N ALA A 193 -34.30 -1.68 1.76
CA ALA A 193 -33.77 -2.68 0.86
C ALA A 193 -33.18 -3.88 1.61
N LEU A 194 -32.41 -3.64 2.69
CA LEU A 194 -31.88 -4.70 3.54
C LEU A 194 -32.99 -5.53 4.16
N VAL A 195 -34.00 -4.87 4.76
CA VAL A 195 -35.11 -5.56 5.41
C VAL A 195 -35.90 -6.43 4.41
N GLU A 196 -36.16 -5.91 3.21
CA GLU A 196 -36.84 -6.67 2.13
C GLU A 196 -35.98 -7.84 1.63
N ALA A 197 -34.67 -7.65 1.49
CA ALA A 197 -33.75 -8.71 1.08
C ALA A 197 -33.72 -9.85 2.11
N LEU A 198 -33.55 -9.53 3.39
CA LEU A 198 -33.54 -10.52 4.47
C LEU A 198 -34.85 -11.30 4.55
N ASP A 199 -36.01 -10.63 4.46
CA ASP A 199 -37.32 -11.29 4.44
C ASP A 199 -37.47 -12.24 3.23
N SER A 200 -37.00 -11.81 2.05
CA SER A 200 -37.06 -12.62 0.83
C SER A 200 -36.19 -13.88 0.89
N LEU A 201 -35.07 -13.81 1.61
CA LEU A 201 -34.12 -14.90 1.80
C LEU A 201 -34.49 -15.77 3.01
N GLY A 202 -35.44 -15.34 3.84
CA GLY A 202 -35.79 -16.01 5.09
C GLY A 202 -34.69 -15.92 6.14
N VAL A 203 -33.83 -14.90 6.06
CA VAL A 203 -32.76 -14.61 7.01
C VAL A 203 -33.32 -13.73 8.11
N GLN A 204 -33.11 -14.12 9.37
CA GLN A 204 -33.47 -13.32 10.55
C GLN A 204 -32.22 -12.58 11.04
N VAL A 205 -32.40 -11.35 11.51
CA VAL A 205 -31.34 -10.56 12.15
C VAL A 205 -31.68 -10.37 13.62
N GLU A 206 -30.74 -10.69 14.49
CA GLU A 206 -30.84 -10.51 15.94
C GLU A 206 -29.60 -9.74 16.45
N GLY A 207 -29.76 -9.03 17.56
CA GLY A 207 -28.63 -8.36 18.20
C GLY A 207 -27.77 -9.35 18.98
N PHE A 208 -26.46 -9.16 18.94
CA PHE A 208 -25.47 -9.98 19.62
C PHE A 208 -24.73 -9.18 20.70
N GLY A 209 -24.19 -9.83 21.74
CA GLY A 209 -23.35 -9.20 22.77
C GLY A 209 -23.97 -7.97 23.45
N GLY A 210 -25.30 -7.94 23.61
CA GLY A 210 -26.02 -6.81 24.22
C GLY A 210 -26.52 -5.73 23.26
N THR A 211 -26.26 -5.86 21.95
CA THR A 211 -26.85 -4.98 20.93
C THR A 211 -28.37 -5.08 20.94
N ALA A 212 -29.04 -3.94 21.12
CA ALA A 212 -30.49 -3.85 21.03
C ALA A 212 -30.91 -3.51 19.59
N ILE A 213 -31.88 -4.26 19.06
CA ILE A 213 -32.55 -3.92 17.80
C ILE A 213 -33.97 -3.46 18.13
N GLU A 214 -34.25 -2.18 17.98
CA GLU A 214 -35.55 -1.57 18.24
C GLU A 214 -35.98 -0.71 17.05
N ASP A 215 -37.26 -0.80 16.65
CA ASP A 215 -37.84 0.00 15.56
C ASP A 215 -37.04 -0.02 14.23
N GLY A 216 -36.33 -1.11 13.95
CA GLY A 216 -35.53 -1.29 12.72
C GLY A 216 -34.15 -0.63 12.79
N ALA A 217 -33.68 -0.25 13.97
CA ALA A 217 -32.34 0.25 14.19
C ALA A 217 -31.59 -0.61 15.22
N ALA A 218 -30.30 -0.87 14.94
CA ALA A 218 -29.39 -1.53 15.87
C ALA A 218 -28.55 -0.48 16.61
N ALA A 219 -28.43 -0.60 17.93
CA ALA A 219 -27.60 0.27 18.75
C ALA A 219 -26.39 -0.49 19.31
N PHE A 220 -25.20 -0.05 18.92
CA PHE A 220 -23.91 -0.60 19.32
C PHE A 220 -23.29 0.31 20.37
N GLN A 221 -22.87 -0.28 21.49
CA GLN A 221 -22.22 0.47 22.55
C GLN A 221 -20.77 0.74 22.15
N ILE A 222 -20.34 2.00 22.27
CA ILE A 222 -18.94 2.38 22.06
C ILE A 222 -18.15 2.03 23.32
N THR A 223 -17.01 1.36 23.12
CA THR A 223 -16.15 0.85 24.19
C THR A 223 -14.81 1.56 24.30
N GLY A 224 -14.41 2.28 23.26
CA GLY A 224 -13.14 2.99 23.19
C GLY A 224 -12.95 3.65 21.84
N GLY A 225 -11.79 4.26 21.64
CA GLY A 225 -11.46 4.98 20.44
C GLY A 225 -10.55 6.19 20.68
N ALA A 226 -9.84 6.55 19.64
CA ALA A 226 -8.93 7.69 19.58
C ALA A 226 -9.32 8.59 18.41
N ALA A 227 -9.11 9.90 18.56
CA ALA A 227 -9.40 10.87 17.50
C ALA A 227 -8.32 11.95 17.43
N ASP A 228 -7.83 12.19 16.21
CA ASP A 228 -7.12 13.40 15.83
C ASP A 228 -8.08 14.28 15.03
N LEU A 229 -8.52 15.37 15.65
CA LEU A 229 -9.49 16.27 15.04
C LEU A 229 -8.86 17.27 14.06
N GLU A 230 -7.54 17.45 14.09
CA GLU A 230 -6.85 18.32 13.15
C GLU A 230 -6.78 17.62 11.78
N ASP A 231 -6.40 16.34 11.79
CA ASP A 231 -6.27 15.52 10.59
C ASP A 231 -7.54 14.71 10.27
N THR A 232 -8.62 14.91 11.04
CA THR A 232 -9.90 14.22 10.92
C THR A 232 -9.79 12.69 11.03
N GLN A 233 -8.73 12.19 11.65
CA GLN A 233 -8.48 10.78 11.87
C GLN A 233 -9.22 10.29 13.12
N VAL A 234 -9.83 9.13 13.05
CA VAL A 234 -10.60 8.52 14.12
C VAL A 234 -10.52 7.01 14.04
N GLU A 235 -10.47 6.39 15.21
CA GLU A 235 -10.77 4.98 15.41
C GLU A 235 -11.76 4.83 16.57
N ILE A 236 -12.78 3.99 16.42
CA ILE A 236 -13.84 3.76 17.41
C ILE A 236 -14.07 2.26 17.53
N THR A 237 -13.99 1.74 18.75
CA THR A 237 -14.29 0.34 19.06
C THR A 237 -15.68 0.19 19.65
N HIS A 238 -16.35 -0.91 19.32
CA HIS A 238 -17.71 -1.20 19.77
C HIS A 238 -17.80 -2.57 20.43
N ALA A 239 -18.68 -2.68 21.42
CA ALA A 239 -19.18 -3.95 21.94
C ALA A 239 -20.46 -4.39 21.22
N GLY A 240 -20.66 -5.71 21.18
CA GLY A 240 -21.84 -6.33 20.61
C GLY A 240 -21.70 -6.63 19.12
N GLY A 241 -22.82 -6.85 18.46
CA GLY A 241 -22.84 -7.30 17.07
C GLY A 241 -24.23 -7.61 16.51
N LEU A 242 -24.24 -8.28 15.36
CA LEU A 242 -25.44 -8.76 14.67
C LEU A 242 -25.29 -10.24 14.34
N THR A 243 -26.31 -11.04 14.63
CA THR A 243 -26.42 -12.42 14.19
C THR A 243 -27.45 -12.53 13.07
N PHE A 244 -27.02 -13.01 11.90
CA PHE A 244 -27.87 -13.37 10.77
C PHE A 244 -28.11 -14.88 10.79
N SER A 245 -29.36 -15.33 10.77
CA SER A 245 -29.68 -16.76 10.83
C SER A 245 -30.67 -17.19 9.75
N ALA A 246 -30.37 -18.31 9.09
CA ALA A 246 -31.25 -18.94 8.12
C ALA A 246 -31.15 -20.47 8.21
N GLY A 247 -32.25 -21.11 8.59
CA GLY A 247 -32.26 -22.57 8.81
C GLY A 247 -31.37 -22.97 9.97
N ASP A 248 -30.36 -23.80 9.69
CA ASP A 248 -29.37 -24.28 10.68
C ASP A 248 -28.08 -23.44 10.65
N THR A 249 -27.96 -22.45 9.76
CA THR A 249 -26.79 -21.57 9.65
C THR A 249 -27.00 -20.29 10.43
N ALA A 250 -26.02 -19.91 11.25
CA ALA A 250 -25.91 -18.61 11.90
C ALA A 250 -24.56 -17.97 11.58
N VAL A 251 -24.57 -16.70 11.18
CA VAL A 251 -23.38 -15.88 10.96
C VAL A 251 -23.45 -14.70 11.93
N THR A 252 -22.45 -14.57 12.80
CA THR A 252 -22.38 -13.45 13.75
C THR A 252 -21.26 -12.52 13.34
N LEU A 253 -21.60 -11.24 13.25
CA LEU A 253 -20.66 -10.13 13.04
C LEU A 253 -20.54 -9.38 14.37
N SER A 254 -19.36 -9.31 14.97
CA SER A 254 -19.16 -8.66 16.28
C SER A 254 -17.91 -7.79 16.33
N ASP A 255 -17.73 -7.10 17.47
CA ASP A 255 -16.47 -6.43 17.83
C ASP A 255 -16.01 -5.42 16.78
N PHE A 256 -16.94 -4.51 16.44
CA PHE A 256 -16.75 -3.59 15.33
C PHE A 256 -15.72 -2.51 15.65
N VAL A 257 -14.76 -2.35 14.73
CA VAL A 257 -13.79 -1.26 14.72
C VAL A 257 -14.07 -0.38 13.52
N VAL A 258 -14.48 0.86 13.79
CA VAL A 258 -14.62 1.91 12.78
C VAL A 258 -13.31 2.67 12.74
N SER A 259 -12.71 2.84 11.57
CA SER A 259 -11.43 3.54 11.41
C SER A 259 -11.40 4.30 10.09
N ASN A 260 -10.75 5.45 10.07
CA ASN A 260 -10.30 6.11 8.83
C ASN A 260 -8.79 6.39 8.84
N LEU A 261 -8.04 5.70 9.71
CA LEU A 261 -6.59 5.87 9.82
C LEU A 261 -5.85 5.41 8.55
N VAL A 262 -6.43 4.47 7.79
CA VAL A 262 -5.84 3.92 6.56
C VAL A 262 -6.97 3.54 5.59
N GLY A 263 -6.89 3.97 4.32
CA GLY A 263 -7.76 3.45 3.25
C GLY A 263 -9.21 3.97 3.21
N GLY A 264 -9.47 5.15 3.79
CA GLY A 264 -10.82 5.73 3.89
C GLY A 264 -11.59 5.22 5.11
N ALA A 265 -12.80 5.74 5.33
CA ALA A 265 -13.60 5.34 6.49
C ALA A 265 -14.21 3.94 6.27
N GLY A 266 -13.79 2.97 7.07
CA GLY A 266 -14.24 1.59 7.01
C GLY A 266 -14.62 1.04 8.38
N LEU A 267 -15.42 -0.02 8.37
CA LEU A 267 -15.76 -0.81 9.55
C LEU A 267 -15.28 -2.24 9.34
N THR A 268 -14.42 -2.71 10.25
CA THR A 268 -14.01 -4.11 10.35
C THR A 268 -14.70 -4.78 11.54
N GLY A 269 -14.85 -6.10 11.49
CA GLY A 269 -15.42 -6.85 12.60
C GLY A 269 -15.07 -8.33 12.53
N LEU A 270 -15.25 -9.01 13.65
CA LEU A 270 -15.12 -10.45 13.75
C LEU A 270 -16.31 -11.14 13.09
N VAL A 271 -16.03 -12.25 12.41
CA VAL A 271 -17.04 -13.11 11.78
C VAL A 271 -16.93 -14.49 12.38
N THR A 272 -18.03 -14.97 12.97
CA THR A 272 -18.18 -16.37 13.36
C THR A 272 -19.29 -17.03 12.54
N VAL A 273 -19.14 -18.31 12.21
CA VAL A 273 -20.12 -19.10 11.48
C VAL A 273 -20.46 -20.34 12.28
N ASN A 274 -21.67 -20.39 12.83
CA ASN A 274 -22.16 -21.44 13.73
C ASN A 274 -21.35 -21.59 15.04
N GLY A 275 -20.69 -20.53 15.49
CA GLY A 275 -19.81 -20.53 16.66
C GLY A 275 -18.34 -20.36 16.25
N ASP A 276 -17.92 -21.08 15.21
CA ASP A 276 -16.53 -21.13 14.75
C ASP A 276 -16.04 -19.75 14.29
N LEU A 277 -14.90 -19.30 14.82
CA LEU A 277 -14.27 -18.03 14.46
C LEU A 277 -13.61 -18.13 13.09
N VAL A 278 -14.02 -17.29 12.15
CA VAL A 278 -13.52 -17.33 10.76
C VAL A 278 -12.36 -16.35 10.58
N ALA A 279 -12.63 -15.05 10.80
CA ALA A 279 -11.65 -13.98 10.60
C ALA A 279 -12.19 -12.64 11.13
N ARG A 280 -11.30 -11.65 11.28
CA ARG A 280 -11.66 -10.23 11.19
C ARG A 280 -11.63 -9.81 9.71
N VAL A 281 -12.71 -9.22 9.22
CA VAL A 281 -12.78 -8.77 7.81
C VAL A 281 -13.27 -7.32 7.70
N PRO A 282 -12.95 -6.60 6.61
CA PRO A 282 -13.62 -5.36 6.25
C PRO A 282 -15.09 -5.64 5.92
N LEU A 283 -16.00 -5.22 6.79
CA LEU A 283 -17.42 -5.54 6.69
C LEU A 283 -18.18 -4.47 5.90
N PHE A 284 -17.94 -3.21 6.23
CA PHE A 284 -18.67 -2.10 5.64
C PHE A 284 -17.75 -0.95 5.23
N ALA A 285 -18.01 -0.36 4.07
CA ALA A 285 -17.51 0.95 3.71
C ALA A 285 -18.43 2.03 4.31
N LEU A 286 -17.83 3.13 4.76
CA LEU A 286 -18.54 4.22 5.42
C LEU A 286 -18.37 5.50 4.60
N GLU A 287 -19.48 6.11 4.20
CA GLU A 287 -19.44 7.45 3.62
C GLU A 287 -19.87 8.44 4.69
N ILE A 288 -18.90 9.19 5.22
CA ILE A 288 -19.14 10.18 6.27
C ILE A 288 -19.48 11.51 5.60
N SER A 289 -20.73 11.96 5.76
CA SER A 289 -21.22 13.19 5.11
C SER A 289 -21.17 14.43 6.02
N GLY A 290 -20.92 14.25 7.32
CA GLY A 290 -20.76 15.34 8.27
C GLY A 290 -20.15 14.89 9.61
N VAL A 291 -19.14 15.65 10.05
CA VAL A 291 -18.47 15.48 11.34
C VAL A 291 -18.68 16.74 12.18
N ALA A 292 -19.15 16.58 13.41
CA ALA A 292 -19.18 17.65 14.40
C ALA A 292 -18.42 17.21 15.65
N ALA A 293 -17.36 17.93 15.99
CA ALA A 293 -16.58 17.71 17.20
C ALA A 293 -16.86 18.84 18.20
N THR A 294 -17.23 18.50 19.43
CA THR A 294 -17.43 19.44 20.53
C THR A 294 -16.48 19.10 21.67
N PRO A 295 -15.41 19.88 21.87
CA PRO A 295 -14.52 19.71 23.01
C PRO A 295 -15.27 19.88 24.33
N THR A 296 -14.97 19.01 25.29
CA THR A 296 -15.34 19.10 26.71
C THR A 296 -14.08 19.22 27.57
N ASP A 297 -14.21 19.35 28.89
CA ASP A 297 -13.06 19.66 29.76
C ASP A 297 -11.95 18.58 29.70
N ASP A 298 -12.29 17.32 29.44
CA ASP A 298 -11.35 16.17 29.41
C ASP A 298 -11.57 15.19 28.22
N LEU A 299 -12.55 15.44 27.35
CA LEU A 299 -12.96 14.55 26.22
C LEU A 299 -13.50 15.38 25.06
N THR A 300 -13.65 14.83 23.86
CA THR A 300 -14.46 15.45 22.79
C THR A 300 -15.66 14.59 22.45
N ASN A 301 -16.83 15.24 22.36
CA ASN A 301 -18.00 14.62 21.75
C ASN A 301 -17.89 14.69 20.23
N LEU A 302 -17.76 13.54 19.59
CA LEU A 302 -17.79 13.33 18.16
C LEU A 302 -19.19 12.89 17.74
N ASP A 303 -19.90 13.79 17.07
CA ASP A 303 -21.20 13.54 16.47
C ASP A 303 -21.03 13.35 14.95
N LEU A 304 -21.21 12.11 14.49
CA LEU A 304 -21.31 11.78 13.06
C LEU A 304 -22.77 11.53 12.71
N THR A 305 -23.29 12.25 11.74
CA THR A 305 -24.67 12.09 11.26
C THR A 305 -24.70 11.70 9.80
N ASP A 306 -25.73 10.96 9.41
CA ASP A 306 -25.96 10.56 8.02
C ASP A 306 -24.76 9.80 7.41
N VAL A 307 -24.15 8.91 8.20
CA VAL A 307 -23.07 8.03 7.73
C VAL A 307 -23.70 6.89 6.93
N ASN A 308 -23.45 6.81 5.63
CA ASN A 308 -23.96 5.71 4.81
C ASN A 308 -23.11 4.47 5.07
N VAL A 309 -23.76 3.34 5.36
CA VAL A 309 -23.11 2.06 5.63
C VAL A 309 -23.40 1.13 4.47
N THR A 310 -22.37 0.76 3.71
CA THR A 310 -22.50 -0.14 2.55
C THR A 310 -21.65 -1.39 2.72
N LEU A 311 -22.17 -2.52 2.24
CA LEU A 311 -21.47 -3.80 2.30
C LEU A 311 -20.23 -3.79 1.41
N THR A 312 -19.11 -4.34 1.87
CA THR A 312 -17.94 -4.56 1.01
C THR A 312 -18.13 -5.80 0.12
N ASP A 313 -17.35 -5.94 -0.95
CA ASP A 313 -17.38 -7.14 -1.78
C ASP A 313 -16.94 -8.39 -1.01
N ILE A 314 -15.94 -8.26 -0.13
CA ILE A 314 -15.47 -9.34 0.73
C ILE A 314 -16.59 -9.83 1.65
N ALA A 315 -17.28 -8.91 2.33
CA ALA A 315 -18.37 -9.25 3.23
C ALA A 315 -19.58 -9.81 2.48
N ALA A 316 -19.88 -9.29 1.29
CA ALA A 316 -20.91 -9.83 0.41
C ALA A 316 -20.61 -11.27 0.01
N GLY A 317 -19.37 -11.55 -0.40
CA GLY A 317 -18.88 -12.89 -0.71
C GLY A 317 -19.02 -13.85 0.47
N ALA A 318 -18.56 -13.43 1.65
CA ALA A 318 -18.65 -14.25 2.86
C ALA A 318 -20.10 -14.60 3.25
N LEU A 319 -21.02 -13.63 3.19
CA LEU A 319 -22.44 -13.87 3.47
C LEU A 319 -23.09 -14.79 2.42
N ASN A 320 -22.76 -14.58 1.15
CA ASN A 320 -23.21 -15.42 0.05
C ASN A 320 -22.77 -16.87 0.24
N ASP A 321 -21.49 -17.09 0.55
CA ASP A 321 -20.93 -18.41 0.78
C ASP A 321 -21.55 -19.10 2.00
N ALA A 322 -21.69 -18.38 3.12
CA ALA A 322 -22.26 -18.92 4.35
C ALA A 322 -23.73 -19.36 4.18
N PHE A 323 -24.53 -18.57 3.48
CA PHE A 323 -25.95 -18.88 3.25
C PHE A 323 -26.22 -19.68 1.98
N GLY A 324 -25.22 -19.89 1.13
CA GLY A 324 -25.36 -20.55 -0.18
C GLY A 324 -26.27 -19.78 -1.14
N VAL A 325 -26.11 -18.46 -1.18
CA VAL A 325 -26.89 -17.52 -2.02
C VAL A 325 -25.94 -16.61 -2.80
N ASP A 326 -26.41 -15.94 -3.86
CA ASP A 326 -25.65 -14.93 -4.62
C ASP A 326 -26.32 -13.55 -4.52
N ALA A 327 -26.97 -13.29 -3.40
CA ALA A 327 -27.92 -12.19 -3.23
C ALA A 327 -27.27 -10.90 -2.72
N PHE A 328 -26.16 -11.01 -1.99
CA PHE A 328 -25.41 -9.87 -1.47
C PHE A 328 -24.38 -9.41 -2.52
N GLN A 329 -24.18 -8.09 -2.62
CA GLN A 329 -23.22 -7.47 -3.54
C GLN A 329 -22.49 -6.34 -2.79
N GLY A 330 -21.24 -6.04 -3.17
CA GLY A 330 -20.57 -4.85 -2.69
C GLY A 330 -21.35 -3.58 -3.05
N GLY A 331 -21.23 -2.56 -2.21
CA GLY A 331 -22.00 -1.32 -2.29
C GLY A 331 -23.45 -1.45 -1.84
N PHE A 332 -23.93 -2.64 -1.44
CA PHE A 332 -25.30 -2.80 -0.96
C PHE A 332 -25.52 -1.99 0.34
N SER A 333 -26.46 -1.04 0.30
CA SER A 333 -26.75 -0.17 1.45
C SER A 333 -27.39 -0.95 2.59
N ILE A 334 -26.65 -1.07 3.69
CA ILE A 334 -27.08 -1.66 4.95
C ILE A 334 -28.00 -0.70 5.68
N GLY A 335 -27.66 0.59 5.67
CA GLY A 335 -28.41 1.59 6.40
C GLY A 335 -27.69 2.91 6.54
N THR A 336 -28.20 3.74 7.44
CA THR A 336 -27.60 5.01 7.80
C THR A 336 -27.28 5.00 9.29
N ALA A 337 -26.04 5.32 9.63
CA ALA A 337 -25.54 5.37 10.99
C ALA A 337 -25.50 6.80 11.53
N VAL A 338 -25.71 6.89 12.84
CA VAL A 338 -25.41 8.07 13.67
C VAL A 338 -24.46 7.60 14.74
N VAL A 339 -23.33 8.28 14.88
CA VAL A 339 -22.31 8.02 15.90
C VAL A 339 -22.35 9.18 16.88
N ASP A 340 -22.60 8.89 18.16
CA ASP A 340 -22.49 9.82 19.28
C ASP A 340 -21.41 9.24 20.19
N ALA A 341 -20.17 9.63 19.95
CA ALA A 341 -18.98 9.08 20.60
C ALA A 341 -18.31 10.14 21.46
N PHE A 342 -18.04 9.81 22.71
CA PHE A 342 -17.07 10.58 23.47
C PHE A 342 -15.73 9.91 23.21
N VAL A 343 -14.77 10.67 22.70
CA VAL A 343 -13.42 10.19 22.39
C VAL A 343 -12.44 11.04 23.18
N GLU A 344 -11.37 10.42 23.68
CA GLU A 344 -10.32 11.16 24.35
C GLU A 344 -9.53 11.92 23.28
N THR A 345 -9.53 13.25 23.38
CA THR A 345 -8.84 14.10 22.40
C THR A 345 -7.59 14.70 22.96
N ALA A 346 -6.51 14.35 22.30
CA ALA A 346 -5.50 15.25 21.82
C ALA A 346 -5.90 16.74 21.70
N THR A 347 -5.45 17.62 22.61
CA THR A 347 -5.69 19.08 22.47
C THR A 347 -4.44 19.81 21.99
N GLY A 348 -4.30 19.98 20.67
CA GLY A 348 -3.43 21.00 20.06
C GLY A 348 -4.15 22.35 19.95
N ASP A 349 -3.63 23.40 20.60
CA ASP A 349 -4.10 24.80 20.42
C ASP A 349 -3.21 25.51 19.40
N VAL A 350 -3.53 25.47 18.09
CA VAL A 350 -3.08 26.49 17.12
C VAL A 350 -4.12 26.75 16.02
N LEU A 351 -4.59 28.00 15.95
CA LEU A 351 -5.43 28.54 14.88
C LEU A 351 -4.71 28.55 13.51
N GLY A 352 -5.20 27.79 12.52
CA GLY A 352 -4.78 27.85 11.10
C GLY A 352 -5.94 27.58 10.13
N VAL A 353 -6.05 28.36 9.05
CA VAL A 353 -7.15 28.32 8.06
C VAL A 353 -6.78 27.36 6.92
N PRO A 354 -7.70 26.53 6.37
CA PRO A 354 -7.37 25.58 5.30
C PRO A 354 -6.92 26.30 4.02
N ALA A 355 -5.81 25.82 3.45
CA ALA A 355 -5.32 26.23 2.14
C ALA A 355 -6.17 25.56 1.05
N ALA A 356 -6.54 26.34 0.03
CA ALA A 356 -7.28 25.85 -1.12
C ALA A 356 -6.38 25.05 -2.07
N ALA A 357 -6.93 24.00 -2.68
CA ALA A 357 -6.28 23.22 -3.74
C ALA A 357 -5.74 24.13 -4.87
N PRO A 358 -4.53 23.86 -5.40
CA PRO A 358 -3.93 24.67 -6.45
C PRO A 358 -4.64 24.51 -7.80
N GLU A 359 -4.49 25.49 -8.67
CA GLU A 359 -4.99 25.46 -10.05
C GLU A 359 -4.09 24.57 -10.94
N PRO A 360 -4.61 24.02 -12.07
CA PRO A 360 -3.87 23.08 -12.91
C PRO A 360 -2.58 23.67 -13.51
N MET A 361 -1.47 22.95 -13.35
CA MET A 361 -0.19 23.24 -14.01
C MET A 361 -0.29 22.91 -15.52
N GLU A 362 0.45 23.63 -16.37
CA GLU A 362 0.55 23.29 -17.80
C GLU A 362 1.45 22.04 -17.93
N PRO A 363 0.92 20.88 -18.39
CA PRO A 363 1.65 19.61 -18.37
C PRO A 363 2.83 19.59 -19.35
N PRO A 364 3.85 18.74 -19.12
CA PRO A 364 4.87 18.44 -20.13
C PRO A 364 4.24 18.01 -21.45
N THR A 365 4.92 18.25 -22.58
CA THR A 365 4.35 18.10 -23.93
C THR A 365 4.20 16.65 -24.42
N ASP A 366 4.24 15.68 -23.51
CA ASP A 366 4.17 14.25 -23.85
C ASP A 366 2.78 13.86 -24.36
N PRO A 367 2.69 13.02 -25.42
CA PRO A 367 1.42 12.68 -26.04
C PRO A 367 0.52 11.77 -25.19
N MET A 368 1.06 11.14 -24.13
CA MET A 368 0.33 10.18 -23.28
C MET A 368 -0.15 10.77 -21.95
N GLY A 369 0.02 12.07 -21.73
CA GLY A 369 -0.49 12.76 -20.54
C GLY A 369 0.57 13.01 -19.47
N ALA A 370 0.15 13.25 -18.24
CA ALA A 370 1.04 13.62 -17.14
C ALA A 370 0.49 13.21 -15.76
N THR A 371 1.41 12.96 -14.84
CA THR A 371 1.13 12.84 -13.40
C THR A 371 1.63 14.10 -12.70
N THR A 372 0.75 14.79 -11.96
CA THR A 372 1.11 15.96 -11.16
C THR A 372 1.02 15.63 -9.68
N VAL A 373 2.06 15.91 -8.92
CA VAL A 373 2.11 15.70 -7.47
C VAL A 373 2.21 17.05 -6.76
N ALA A 374 1.19 17.38 -5.98
CA ALA A 374 1.26 18.49 -5.04
C ALA A 374 2.04 18.02 -3.80
N LEU A 375 3.22 18.59 -3.57
CA LEU A 375 4.09 18.21 -2.47
C LEU A 375 3.46 18.62 -1.13
N SER A 376 3.50 17.73 -0.15
CA SER A 376 2.97 18.02 1.19
C SER A 376 3.76 19.14 1.86
N SER A 377 3.10 19.92 2.71
CA SER A 377 3.80 20.90 3.56
C SER A 377 4.83 20.22 4.44
N ASP A 378 4.53 19.01 4.91
CA ASP A 378 5.39 18.26 5.83
C ASP A 378 6.69 17.86 5.14
N LEU A 379 6.63 17.42 3.87
CA LEU A 379 7.81 17.16 3.07
C LEU A 379 8.63 18.43 2.87
N VAL A 380 8.00 19.53 2.48
CA VAL A 380 8.69 20.81 2.24
C VAL A 380 9.37 21.32 3.52
N ASP A 381 8.69 21.23 4.66
CA ASP A 381 9.21 21.65 5.96
C ASP A 381 10.32 20.73 6.45
N ALA A 382 10.18 19.41 6.28
CA ALA A 382 11.21 18.43 6.60
C ALA A 382 12.48 18.66 5.78
N LEU A 383 12.37 18.79 4.45
CA LEU A 383 13.49 19.09 3.57
C LEU A 383 14.18 20.41 3.97
N THR A 384 13.39 21.44 4.26
CA THR A 384 13.91 22.74 4.74
C THR A 384 14.66 22.60 6.07
N ALA A 385 14.12 21.85 7.03
CA ALA A 385 14.72 21.63 8.33
C ALA A 385 16.04 20.84 8.24
N LEU A 386 16.11 19.88 7.31
CA LEU A 386 17.29 19.07 7.03
C LEU A 386 18.32 19.79 6.14
N GLY A 387 17.96 20.93 5.54
CA GLY A 387 18.80 21.63 4.58
C GLY A 387 18.98 20.85 3.28
N VAL A 388 17.97 20.06 2.90
CA VAL A 388 17.88 19.34 1.63
C VAL A 388 17.11 20.23 0.66
N GLU A 389 17.69 20.49 -0.51
CA GLU A 389 17.05 21.21 -1.61
C GLU A 389 16.43 20.19 -2.58
N ALA A 390 15.15 20.37 -2.93
CA ALA A 390 14.48 19.55 -3.93
C ALA A 390 14.35 20.31 -5.25
N SER A 391 14.64 19.64 -6.37
CA SER A 391 14.45 20.16 -7.73
C SER A 391 13.97 19.05 -8.65
N GLY A 392 13.26 19.40 -9.72
CA GLY A 392 12.91 18.42 -10.75
C GLY A 392 14.13 18.01 -11.59
N PHE A 393 14.07 16.81 -12.15
CA PHE A 393 15.08 16.24 -13.05
C PHE A 393 14.51 16.07 -14.46
N GLY A 394 15.35 16.23 -15.49
CA GLY A 394 14.91 16.17 -16.88
C GLY A 394 13.93 17.30 -17.23
N GLU A 395 12.77 16.94 -17.79
CA GLU A 395 11.69 17.89 -18.10
C GLU A 395 10.79 18.22 -16.91
N SER A 396 10.91 17.50 -15.79
CA SER A 396 10.14 17.77 -14.57
C SER A 396 10.59 19.07 -13.92
N THR A 397 9.63 19.92 -13.56
CA THR A 397 9.90 21.18 -12.84
C THR A 397 8.99 21.31 -11.63
N ILE A 398 9.55 21.79 -10.51
CA ILE A 398 8.78 22.14 -9.33
C ILE A 398 8.28 23.57 -9.50
N GLN A 399 6.97 23.76 -9.54
CA GLN A 399 6.31 25.06 -9.65
C GLN A 399 5.11 25.11 -8.69
N ASP A 400 4.99 26.20 -7.95
CA ASP A 400 3.89 26.45 -7.01
C ASP A 400 3.61 25.29 -6.02
N GLY A 401 4.67 24.61 -5.57
CA GLY A 401 4.59 23.50 -4.61
C GLY A 401 4.17 22.16 -5.22
N ALA A 402 4.05 22.07 -6.54
CA ALA A 402 3.77 20.84 -7.26
C ALA A 402 4.89 20.50 -8.25
N ILE A 403 4.98 19.23 -8.62
CA ILE A 403 5.88 18.71 -9.66
C ILE A 403 5.07 17.88 -10.66
N ALA A 404 5.40 17.98 -11.95
CA ALA A 404 4.78 17.19 -13.00
C ALA A 404 5.78 16.24 -13.64
N PHE A 405 5.32 15.01 -13.91
CA PHE A 405 6.03 13.95 -14.60
C PHE A 405 5.28 13.61 -15.87
N GLY A 406 5.97 13.61 -17.02
CA GLY A 406 5.38 13.22 -18.28
C GLY A 406 5.12 11.72 -18.31
N ILE A 407 4.05 11.28 -18.97
CA ILE A 407 3.75 9.86 -19.14
C ILE A 407 4.24 9.43 -20.52
N THR A 408 4.95 8.31 -20.58
CA THR A 408 5.59 7.79 -21.80
C THR A 408 5.07 6.42 -22.23
N GLY A 409 4.30 5.73 -21.38
CA GLY A 409 3.81 4.39 -21.67
C GLY A 409 2.92 3.82 -20.56
N GLY A 410 2.43 2.60 -20.78
CA GLY A 410 1.58 1.89 -19.81
C GLY A 410 0.42 1.12 -20.44
N ALA A 411 -0.18 0.24 -19.64
CA ALA A 411 -1.35 -0.56 -20.02
C ALA A 411 -2.37 -0.62 -18.89
N ALA A 412 -3.65 -0.82 -19.24
CA ALA A 412 -4.72 -1.03 -18.28
C ALA A 412 -5.61 -2.23 -18.65
N ASP A 413 -5.98 -2.99 -17.61
CA ASP A 413 -7.10 -3.92 -17.60
C ASP A 413 -8.27 -3.30 -16.82
N LEU A 414 -9.32 -2.96 -17.55
CA LEU A 414 -10.50 -2.33 -16.98
C LEU A 414 -11.48 -3.31 -16.32
N THR A 415 -11.26 -4.61 -16.48
CA THR A 415 -12.11 -5.63 -15.84
C THR A 415 -11.66 -5.90 -14.42
N ASP A 416 -10.36 -6.05 -14.21
CA ASP A 416 -9.75 -6.31 -12.92
C ASP A 416 -9.15 -5.04 -12.28
N THR A 417 -9.30 -3.89 -12.93
CA THR A 417 -8.83 -2.55 -12.50
C THR A 417 -7.32 -2.46 -12.32
N GLU A 418 -6.57 -3.32 -13.02
CA GLU A 418 -5.11 -3.33 -13.01
C GLU A 418 -4.54 -2.32 -14.02
N VAL A 419 -3.48 -1.63 -13.66
CA VAL A 419 -2.79 -0.62 -14.45
C VAL A 419 -1.30 -0.62 -14.15
N GLU A 420 -0.52 -0.34 -15.19
CA GLU A 420 0.85 0.12 -15.07
C GLU A 420 1.06 1.38 -15.92
N ILE A 421 1.75 2.39 -15.36
CA ILE A 421 2.00 3.69 -16.01
C ILE A 421 3.47 4.06 -15.87
N ILE A 422 4.10 4.40 -17.00
CA ILE A 422 5.53 4.70 -17.10
C ILE A 422 5.73 6.20 -17.32
N HIS A 423 6.69 6.77 -16.62
CA HIS A 423 6.94 8.21 -16.62
C HIS A 423 8.33 8.59 -17.14
N SER A 424 8.45 9.83 -17.61
CA SER A 424 9.69 10.54 -17.87
C SER A 424 10.00 11.55 -16.76
N GLY A 425 11.27 11.95 -16.66
CA GLY A 425 11.75 12.93 -15.69
C GLY A 425 12.03 12.35 -14.32
N GLY A 426 12.04 13.21 -13.30
CA GLY A 426 12.42 12.79 -11.95
C GLY A 426 12.49 13.89 -10.90
N LEU A 427 13.02 13.53 -9.74
CA LEU A 427 13.22 14.39 -8.58
C LEU A 427 14.66 14.27 -8.08
N THR A 428 15.35 15.40 -7.94
CA THR A 428 16.68 15.49 -7.31
C THR A 428 16.56 16.09 -5.93
N LEU A 429 17.20 15.46 -4.94
CA LEU A 429 17.35 15.89 -3.56
C LEU A 429 18.83 16.15 -3.28
N THR A 430 19.19 17.38 -2.91
CA THR A 430 20.58 17.79 -2.70
C THR A 430 20.79 18.29 -1.28
N ALA A 431 21.75 17.71 -0.55
CA ALA A 431 22.15 18.15 0.78
C ALA A 431 23.67 18.24 0.89
N GLY A 432 24.19 19.48 0.92
CA GLY A 432 25.64 19.70 0.95
C GLY A 432 26.34 19.16 -0.31
N ASP A 433 27.20 18.15 -0.14
CA ASP A 433 27.91 17.48 -1.24
C ASP A 433 27.19 16.19 -1.71
N THR A 434 26.06 15.83 -1.08
CA THR A 434 25.27 14.64 -1.39
C THR A 434 24.11 15.00 -2.32
N GLU A 435 23.99 14.30 -3.43
CA GLU A 435 22.89 14.41 -4.38
C GLU A 435 22.22 13.04 -4.57
N VAL A 436 20.90 12.98 -4.46
CA VAL A 436 20.09 11.80 -4.76
C VAL A 436 19.12 12.15 -5.87
N THR A 437 19.15 11.42 -6.97
CA THR A 437 18.22 11.61 -8.08
C THR A 437 17.36 10.37 -8.23
N LEU A 438 16.05 10.58 -8.23
CA LEU A 438 15.01 9.58 -8.44
C LEU A 438 14.41 9.80 -9.83
N THR A 439 14.51 8.81 -10.72
CA THR A 439 14.03 8.93 -12.11
C THR A 439 13.20 7.72 -12.53
N ASP A 440 12.64 7.78 -13.75
CA ASP A 440 12.05 6.63 -14.44
C ASP A 440 10.94 5.95 -13.63
N PHE A 441 10.00 6.77 -13.16
CA PHE A 441 8.94 6.31 -12.27
C PHE A 441 7.97 5.37 -12.99
N VAL A 442 7.64 4.26 -12.32
CA VAL A 442 6.62 3.29 -12.76
C VAL A 442 5.59 3.16 -11.66
N ILE A 443 4.36 3.55 -11.96
CA ILE A 443 3.18 3.29 -11.13
C ILE A 443 2.62 1.93 -11.51
N SER A 444 2.36 1.07 -10.53
CA SER A 444 1.73 -0.23 -10.77
C SER A 444 0.79 -0.58 -9.62
N ASN A 445 -0.40 -1.09 -9.93
CA ASN A 445 -1.24 -1.80 -8.96
C ASN A 445 -1.43 -3.28 -9.32
N VAL A 446 -0.56 -3.81 -10.19
CA VAL A 446 -0.52 -5.23 -10.52
C VAL A 446 0.14 -5.96 -9.35
N GLY A 447 -0.67 -6.50 -8.44
CA GLY A 447 -0.23 -7.13 -7.19
C GLY A 447 -1.08 -6.76 -5.98
N ASP A 448 -0.53 -6.94 -4.77
CA ASP A 448 -1.30 -6.79 -3.52
C ASP A 448 -1.59 -5.32 -3.13
N ALA A 449 -0.79 -4.35 -3.62
CA ALA A 449 -0.95 -2.93 -3.32
C ALA A 449 -0.40 -2.01 -4.45
N PRO A 450 -1.02 -0.84 -4.70
CA PRO A 450 -0.49 0.15 -5.63
C PRO A 450 0.82 0.78 -5.13
N THR A 451 1.83 0.81 -6.00
CA THR A 451 3.16 1.34 -5.68
C THR A 451 3.71 2.22 -6.81
N LEU A 452 4.69 3.05 -6.46
CA LEU A 452 5.51 3.79 -7.40
C LEU A 452 6.98 3.39 -7.17
N SER A 453 7.60 2.82 -8.21
CA SER A 453 9.02 2.48 -8.21
C SER A 453 9.81 3.43 -9.11
N GLY A 454 11.11 3.57 -8.87
CA GLY A 454 11.98 4.39 -9.72
C GLY A 454 13.45 4.02 -9.57
N LEU A 455 14.28 4.54 -10.45
CA LEU A 455 15.73 4.44 -10.36
C LEU A 455 16.28 5.41 -9.32
N VAL A 456 17.25 4.94 -8.55
CA VAL A 456 17.93 5.70 -7.50
C VAL A 456 19.38 5.89 -7.91
N THR A 457 19.78 7.14 -8.07
CA THR A 457 21.16 7.55 -8.31
C THR A 457 21.66 8.33 -7.11
N VAL A 458 22.86 8.04 -6.61
CA VAL A 458 23.49 8.76 -5.51
C VAL A 458 24.83 9.33 -5.97
N ASN A 459 24.97 10.65 -5.97
CA ASN A 459 26.16 11.38 -6.44
C ASN A 459 26.59 11.02 -7.87
N GLY A 460 25.61 10.72 -8.72
CA GLY A 460 25.83 10.30 -10.10
C GLY A 460 26.25 8.83 -10.27
N ASP A 461 26.21 8.01 -9.21
CA ASP A 461 26.35 6.55 -9.31
C ASP A 461 24.94 5.93 -9.32
N LEU A 462 24.61 5.15 -10.35
CA LEU A 462 23.34 4.42 -10.38
C LEU A 462 23.39 3.31 -9.31
N VAL A 463 22.36 3.22 -8.46
CA VAL A 463 22.37 2.30 -7.30
C VAL A 463 21.45 1.12 -7.52
N THR A 464 20.17 1.39 -7.80
CA THR A 464 19.13 0.36 -7.95
C THR A 464 17.86 0.96 -8.53
N ARG A 465 16.95 0.10 -9.03
CA ARG A 465 15.51 0.39 -9.01
C ARG A 465 14.94 -0.02 -7.66
N ALA A 466 14.12 0.83 -7.04
CA ALA A 466 13.48 0.53 -5.76
C ALA A 466 12.00 0.92 -5.79
N THR A 467 11.18 0.26 -4.96
CA THR A 467 9.85 0.77 -4.62
C THR A 467 10.04 2.00 -3.75
N LEU A 468 9.62 3.16 -4.26
CA LEU A 468 9.90 4.46 -3.64
C LEU A 468 8.72 4.94 -2.79
N PHE A 469 7.51 4.75 -3.32
CA PHE A 469 6.30 5.26 -2.69
C PHE A 469 5.19 4.23 -2.74
N ASP A 470 4.40 4.18 -1.67
CA ASP A 470 3.11 3.50 -1.63
C ASP A 470 2.03 4.48 -2.05
N LEU A 471 1.11 4.01 -2.90
CA LEU A 471 0.05 4.83 -3.47
C LEU A 471 -1.30 4.40 -2.91
N GLN A 472 -2.06 5.38 -2.41
CA GLN A 472 -3.46 5.15 -2.03
C GLN A 472 -4.35 5.71 -3.12
N ILE A 473 -4.86 4.80 -3.96
CA ILE A 473 -5.77 5.13 -5.03
C ILE A 473 -7.20 5.05 -4.48
N GLY A 474 -7.91 6.18 -4.45
CA GLY A 474 -9.30 6.21 -4.02
C GLY A 474 -10.22 5.49 -5.00
N GLY A 475 -10.50 6.11 -6.15
CA GLY A 475 -11.31 5.54 -7.23
C GLY A 475 -10.70 5.79 -8.60
N LEU A 476 -10.80 4.80 -9.50
CA LEU A 476 -10.33 4.86 -10.88
C LEU A 476 -11.49 5.22 -11.81
N GLU A 477 -11.47 6.40 -12.45
CA GLU A 477 -12.36 6.70 -13.57
C GLU A 477 -11.63 6.39 -14.89
N ALA A 478 -12.06 5.32 -15.56
CA ALA A 478 -11.53 4.93 -16.86
C ALA A 478 -12.53 5.22 -17.98
N ILE A 479 -12.09 5.98 -18.98
CA ILE A 479 -12.86 6.23 -20.21
C ILE A 479 -12.16 5.53 -21.36
N ALA A 480 -12.68 4.37 -21.74
CA ALA A 480 -12.20 3.65 -22.92
C ALA A 480 -12.48 4.45 -24.20
N THR A 481 -11.44 4.65 -25.02
CA THR A 481 -11.56 5.06 -26.42
C THR A 481 -11.16 3.90 -27.35
N ASP A 482 -11.39 4.02 -28.66
CA ASP A 482 -11.25 2.90 -29.60
C ASP A 482 -9.84 2.24 -29.59
N ASP A 483 -8.77 3.00 -29.28
CA ASP A 483 -7.37 2.51 -29.28
C ASP A 483 -6.59 2.77 -27.97
N LEU A 484 -7.06 3.66 -27.09
CA LEU A 484 -6.40 4.05 -25.84
C LEU A 484 -7.44 4.19 -24.72
N THR A 485 -7.04 4.01 -23.47
CA THR A 485 -7.87 4.32 -22.32
C THR A 485 -7.37 5.61 -21.69
N ASN A 486 -8.29 6.57 -21.50
CA ASN A 486 -8.00 7.70 -20.65
C ASN A 486 -8.26 7.30 -19.19
N LEU A 487 -7.23 7.35 -18.36
CA LEU A 487 -7.30 7.16 -16.92
C LEU A 487 -7.20 8.53 -16.26
N ASP A 488 -8.23 8.89 -15.52
CA ASP A 488 -8.26 10.08 -14.70
C ASP A 488 -8.30 9.64 -13.23
N LEU A 489 -7.21 9.90 -12.51
CA LEU A 489 -7.08 9.69 -11.08
C LEU A 489 -6.87 11.03 -10.41
N THR A 490 -7.66 11.31 -9.38
CA THR A 490 -7.46 12.45 -8.51
C THR A 490 -7.26 11.98 -7.07
N ASP A 491 -6.62 12.84 -6.28
CA ASP A 491 -6.46 12.64 -4.85
C ASP A 491 -5.72 11.35 -4.46
N VAL A 492 -4.76 10.91 -5.27
CA VAL A 492 -3.92 9.75 -4.98
C VAL A 492 -2.90 10.13 -3.92
N ALA A 493 -3.02 9.59 -2.70
CA ALA A 493 -2.03 9.87 -1.67
C ALA A 493 -0.71 9.16 -2.01
N VAL A 494 0.40 9.89 -1.91
CA VAL A 494 1.75 9.38 -2.17
C VAL A 494 2.50 9.38 -0.84
N THR A 495 2.90 8.20 -0.38
CA THR A 495 3.60 8.02 0.90
C THR A 495 4.92 7.30 0.70
N LEU A 496 5.93 7.61 1.49
CA LEU A 496 7.26 7.02 1.38
C LEU A 496 7.26 5.55 1.79
N SER A 497 7.82 4.66 0.97
CA SER A 497 7.98 3.25 1.33
C SER A 497 9.04 3.09 2.44
N GLY A 498 8.97 1.99 3.19
CA GLY A 498 9.96 1.68 4.23
C GLY A 498 11.38 1.55 3.68
N ASP A 499 11.55 0.85 2.56
CA ASP A 499 12.84 0.67 1.90
C ASP A 499 13.43 2.01 1.42
N ALA A 500 12.60 2.88 0.85
CA ALA A 500 13.04 4.20 0.39
C ALA A 500 13.41 5.11 1.57
N ALA A 501 12.65 5.07 2.66
CA ALA A 501 12.98 5.80 3.88
C ALA A 501 14.33 5.36 4.45
N GLU A 502 14.62 4.05 4.48
CA GLU A 502 15.93 3.53 4.91
C GLU A 502 17.06 4.05 4.04
N VAL A 503 16.91 3.98 2.71
CA VAL A 503 17.92 4.44 1.75
C VAL A 503 18.18 5.94 1.91
N LEU A 504 17.13 6.77 1.94
CA LEU A 504 17.28 8.22 2.08
C LEU A 504 17.92 8.60 3.42
N ASN A 505 17.51 7.96 4.51
CA ASN A 505 18.13 8.16 5.83
C ASN A 505 19.61 7.78 5.83
N GLN A 506 19.96 6.65 5.21
CA GLN A 506 21.35 6.22 5.09
C GLN A 506 22.19 7.20 4.25
N VAL A 507 21.66 7.65 3.11
CA VAL A 507 22.40 8.51 2.17
C VAL A 507 22.59 9.92 2.72
N PHE A 508 21.58 10.48 3.38
CA PHE A 508 21.66 11.82 3.97
C PHE A 508 22.20 11.81 5.40
N GLU A 509 22.48 10.64 5.98
CA GLU A 509 22.88 10.47 7.38
C GLU A 509 21.86 11.10 8.36
N VAL A 510 20.57 10.93 8.06
CA VAL A 510 19.43 11.44 8.86
C VAL A 510 18.55 10.29 9.34
N THR A 511 17.56 10.59 10.18
CA THR A 511 16.53 9.63 10.63
C THR A 511 15.12 10.20 10.44
N ALA A 512 15.00 11.21 9.60
CA ALA A 512 13.80 12.03 9.48
C ALA A 512 12.77 11.42 8.52
N PHE A 513 13.21 10.60 7.57
CA PHE A 513 12.32 9.91 6.65
C PHE A 513 11.76 8.65 7.35
N THR A 514 10.46 8.44 7.27
CA THR A 514 9.79 7.27 7.85
C THR A 514 8.90 6.61 6.81
N GLU A 515 8.67 5.32 6.95
CA GLU A 515 7.63 4.63 6.18
C GLU A 515 6.29 5.32 6.41
N GLY A 516 5.49 5.47 5.35
CA GLY A 516 4.23 6.18 5.39
C GLY A 516 4.36 7.71 5.39
N PHE A 517 5.59 8.27 5.38
CA PHE A 517 5.78 9.72 5.36
C PHE A 517 5.10 10.34 4.13
N SER A 518 4.18 11.28 4.37
CA SER A 518 3.39 11.90 3.30
C SER A 518 4.27 12.73 2.38
N ILE A 519 4.38 12.30 1.13
CA ILE A 519 5.10 13.01 0.08
C ILE A 519 4.21 14.06 -0.55
N GLY A 520 2.92 13.75 -0.69
CA GLY A 520 1.95 14.64 -1.32
C GLY A 520 0.73 13.93 -1.85
N THR A 521 0.02 14.64 -2.71
CA THR A 521 -1.19 14.15 -3.38
C THR A 521 -0.99 14.26 -4.89
N ALA A 522 -1.19 13.15 -5.59
CA ALA A 522 -1.04 13.02 -7.03
C ALA A 522 -2.39 13.08 -7.74
N ALA A 523 -2.36 13.63 -8.95
CA ALA A 523 -3.39 13.48 -9.97
C ALA A 523 -2.74 12.92 -11.24
N VAL A 524 -3.37 11.92 -11.84
CA VAL A 524 -2.88 11.21 -13.04
C VAL A 524 -3.90 11.42 -14.15
N ASP A 525 -3.47 12.02 -15.26
CA ASP A 525 -4.22 12.08 -16.52
C ASP A 525 -3.40 11.33 -17.56
N ALA A 526 -3.76 10.08 -17.81
CA ALA A 526 -2.96 9.15 -18.60
C ALA A 526 -3.75 8.55 -19.77
N PHE A 527 -3.13 8.55 -20.95
CA PHE A 527 -3.57 7.72 -22.08
C PHE A 527 -2.72 6.46 -22.12
N VAL A 528 -3.30 5.33 -21.72
CA VAL A 528 -2.60 4.03 -21.72
C VAL A 528 -3.20 3.08 -22.76
N GLU A 529 -2.45 2.07 -23.15
CA GLU A 529 -2.94 1.06 -24.09
C GLU A 529 -4.06 0.23 -23.45
N THR A 530 -5.22 0.18 -24.12
CA THR A 530 -6.33 -0.68 -23.69
C THR A 530 -6.05 -2.08 -24.17
N ALA A 531 -6.05 -3.05 -23.26
CA ALA A 531 -5.96 -4.44 -23.60
C ALA A 531 -7.33 -4.94 -24.14
N THR A 532 -7.84 -4.37 -25.24
CA THR A 532 -9.03 -4.90 -25.95
C THR A 532 -8.60 -5.34 -27.34
N GLY A 533 -8.76 -6.63 -27.64
CA GLY A 533 -8.16 -7.32 -28.79
C GLY A 533 -8.70 -6.97 -30.19
N ASP A 534 -8.78 -5.70 -30.58
CA ASP A 534 -9.05 -5.29 -31.96
C ASP A 534 -7.82 -4.57 -32.57
N VAL A 535 -7.29 -5.15 -33.64
CA VAL A 535 -6.07 -4.69 -34.33
C VAL A 535 -6.46 -3.82 -35.52
N LEU A 536 -6.36 -2.48 -35.45
CA LEU A 536 -6.30 -1.61 -36.64
C LEU A 536 -5.62 -0.23 -36.42
N GLY A 537 -4.29 -0.18 -36.53
CA GLY A 537 -3.46 0.90 -37.11
C GLY A 537 -3.69 2.38 -36.71
N MET A 538 -2.77 2.92 -35.91
CA MET A 538 -2.59 4.37 -35.69
C MET A 538 -1.99 5.10 -36.93
N PRO A 539 -2.29 6.40 -37.12
CA PRO A 539 -1.70 7.22 -38.18
C PRO A 539 -0.26 7.64 -37.85
N THR A 540 0.67 7.36 -38.76
CA THR A 540 2.07 7.80 -38.68
C THR A 540 2.19 9.33 -38.79
N SER A 541 2.73 10.00 -37.77
CA SER A 541 3.11 11.43 -37.81
C SER A 541 4.51 11.63 -38.42
N THR A 542 4.65 11.36 -39.72
CA THR A 542 5.85 11.78 -40.46
C THR A 542 5.79 13.29 -40.78
N ASP A 543 6.15 14.17 -39.85
CA ASP A 543 6.75 15.49 -40.18
C ASP A 543 7.30 16.23 -38.94
N ALA A 544 8.57 16.01 -38.59
CA ALA A 544 9.33 16.96 -37.80
C ALA A 544 10.72 17.14 -38.43
N THR A 545 10.78 17.99 -39.45
CA THR A 545 12.06 18.47 -39.99
C THR A 545 12.80 19.28 -38.93
N VAL A 546 13.98 18.80 -38.54
CA VAL A 546 14.97 19.54 -37.73
C VAL A 546 15.28 20.88 -38.39
N ALA A 547 14.94 21.98 -37.72
CA ALA A 547 15.29 23.33 -38.15
C ALA A 547 16.11 24.04 -37.05
N ASP A 548 17.38 24.30 -37.38
CA ASP A 548 18.31 25.30 -36.84
C ASP A 548 17.96 25.95 -35.47
N ALA A 549 18.57 25.44 -34.39
CA ALA A 549 18.83 26.23 -33.19
C ALA A 549 20.22 26.91 -33.29
N PRO A 550 20.38 28.16 -32.80
CA PRO A 550 21.61 28.93 -32.99
C PRO A 550 22.75 28.44 -32.09
N GLU A 551 23.95 28.27 -32.67
CA GLU A 551 25.19 27.96 -31.94
C GLU A 551 25.45 28.96 -30.81
N MET A 552 25.46 28.49 -29.57
CA MET A 552 26.03 29.22 -28.43
C MET A 552 27.51 28.84 -28.24
N ASP A 553 28.31 29.86 -27.99
CA ASP A 553 29.78 29.88 -27.92
C ASP A 553 30.33 28.94 -26.83
N ALA A 554 30.93 27.81 -27.26
CA ALA A 554 31.55 26.78 -26.42
C ALA A 554 32.93 27.19 -25.88
N SER A 555 33.03 28.35 -25.24
CA SER A 555 34.25 28.76 -24.55
C SER A 555 33.95 29.18 -23.12
N LEU A 556 33.67 28.21 -22.23
CA LEU A 556 33.87 28.29 -20.77
C LEU A 556 33.36 27.00 -20.07
N PHE A 557 33.98 25.85 -20.28
CA PHE A 557 33.94 24.78 -19.26
C PHE A 557 35.32 24.14 -19.12
N ASP A 558 35.81 24.23 -17.88
CA ASP A 558 37.09 23.76 -17.39
C ASP A 558 37.07 22.23 -17.31
N THR A 559 38.21 21.62 -17.61
CA THR A 559 38.41 20.17 -17.66
C THR A 559 38.61 19.61 -16.24
N ASP A 560 37.52 19.27 -15.56
CA ASP A 560 37.50 18.34 -14.42
C ASP A 560 36.45 17.25 -14.69
N MET A 561 36.75 16.41 -15.68
CA MET A 561 35.96 15.23 -16.06
C MET A 561 36.45 14.01 -15.26
N ASP A 562 36.42 14.11 -13.93
CA ASP A 562 36.94 13.06 -13.02
C ASP A 562 35.87 12.47 -12.06
N ARG A 563 34.57 12.69 -12.34
CA ARG A 563 33.46 11.84 -11.88
C ARG A 563 32.45 11.72 -13.03
N ALA A 564 32.27 10.53 -13.58
CA ALA A 564 31.23 10.27 -14.57
C ALA A 564 29.89 10.26 -13.83
N ALA A 565 28.94 11.08 -14.27
CA ALA A 565 27.60 11.11 -13.71
C ALA A 565 26.69 10.15 -14.49
N THR A 566 25.70 9.54 -13.82
CA THR A 566 24.54 8.90 -14.46
C THR A 566 23.90 9.86 -15.44
N LEU A 567 23.64 9.38 -16.64
CA LEU A 567 23.06 10.13 -17.74
C LEU A 567 21.65 9.64 -18.03
N ASP A 568 20.74 10.56 -18.32
CA ASP A 568 19.39 10.26 -18.78
C ASP A 568 19.42 9.70 -20.21
N VAL A 569 18.64 8.66 -20.48
CA VAL A 569 18.45 8.10 -21.81
C VAL A 569 17.35 8.90 -22.50
N ALA A 570 17.69 9.47 -23.65
CA ALA A 570 16.76 10.19 -24.50
C ALA A 570 15.53 9.37 -24.85
N GLN A 571 14.40 10.05 -25.05
CA GLN A 571 13.30 9.55 -25.90
C GLN A 571 13.71 9.54 -27.39
N ALA A 572 14.85 8.92 -27.71
CA ALA A 572 15.42 8.83 -29.05
C ALA A 572 16.41 7.67 -29.12
N GLY A 573 16.32 6.89 -30.19
CA GLY A 573 17.09 5.66 -30.37
C GLY A 573 16.16 4.47 -30.61
N ASP A 574 16.74 3.35 -31.01
CA ASP A 574 15.99 2.14 -31.35
C ASP A 574 16.71 0.90 -30.80
N THR A 575 15.92 -0.10 -30.42
CA THR A 575 16.39 -1.46 -30.17
C THR A 575 15.87 -2.38 -31.26
N SER A 576 16.77 -2.99 -32.02
CA SER A 576 16.44 -3.93 -33.09
C SER A 576 16.73 -5.36 -32.67
N VAL A 577 15.76 -6.27 -32.82
CA VAL A 577 15.91 -7.69 -32.48
C VAL A 577 15.76 -8.56 -33.71
N ASP A 578 16.85 -9.18 -34.17
CA ASP A 578 16.82 -10.22 -35.21
C ASP A 578 16.27 -11.52 -34.62
N LEU A 579 15.02 -11.85 -34.94
CA LEU A 579 14.31 -13.01 -34.41
C LEU A 579 14.93 -14.31 -34.94
N SER A 580 15.26 -15.20 -34.02
CA SER A 580 15.95 -16.44 -34.34
C SER A 580 15.13 -17.32 -35.29
N ASN A 581 15.82 -18.02 -36.19
CA ASN A 581 15.17 -19.00 -37.06
C ASN A 581 14.46 -20.11 -36.27
N ASP A 582 14.95 -20.42 -35.07
CA ASP A 582 14.35 -21.41 -34.18
C ASP A 582 13.01 -20.92 -33.62
N LEU A 583 12.92 -19.66 -33.19
CA LEU A 583 11.68 -19.01 -32.78
C LEU A 583 10.68 -18.99 -33.92
N LEU A 584 11.07 -18.46 -35.09
CA LEU A 584 10.20 -18.38 -36.26
C LEU A 584 9.72 -19.77 -36.71
N HIS A 585 10.54 -20.82 -36.56
CA HIS A 585 10.14 -22.18 -36.86
C HIS A 585 9.17 -22.74 -35.82
N ALA A 586 9.43 -22.51 -34.53
CA ALA A 586 8.58 -22.94 -33.43
C ALA A 586 7.18 -22.32 -33.57
N LEU A 587 7.09 -21.00 -33.72
CA LEU A 587 5.82 -20.28 -33.90
C LEU A 587 5.01 -20.83 -35.07
N ARG A 588 5.63 -21.01 -36.24
CA ARG A 588 4.98 -21.62 -37.42
C ARG A 588 4.52 -23.05 -37.17
N SER A 589 5.28 -23.84 -36.41
CA SER A 589 4.92 -25.23 -36.10
C SER A 589 3.73 -25.34 -35.14
N LEU A 590 3.58 -24.35 -34.26
CA LEU A 590 2.48 -24.22 -33.30
C LEU A 590 1.26 -23.52 -33.90
N GLY A 591 1.38 -22.94 -35.10
CA GLY A 591 0.32 -22.12 -35.70
C GLY A 591 0.15 -20.76 -35.04
N VAL A 592 1.18 -20.28 -34.34
CA VAL A 592 1.24 -18.95 -33.72
C VAL A 592 1.72 -17.95 -34.77
N ASN A 593 0.97 -16.87 -34.97
CA ASN A 593 1.40 -15.72 -35.77
C ASN A 593 2.01 -14.67 -34.84
N ALA A 594 3.19 -14.16 -35.18
CA ALA A 594 3.79 -13.03 -34.49
C ALA A 594 3.63 -11.75 -35.33
N SER A 595 3.27 -10.65 -34.70
CA SER A 595 3.25 -9.31 -35.26
C SER A 595 3.75 -8.29 -34.24
N GLY A 596 4.14 -7.11 -34.72
CA GLY A 596 4.45 -5.99 -33.82
C GLY A 596 3.18 -5.43 -33.17
N PHE A 597 3.35 -4.82 -32.01
CA PHE A 597 2.31 -4.21 -31.18
C PHE A 597 2.80 -2.82 -30.69
N GLY A 598 1.88 -1.91 -30.37
CA GLY A 598 2.21 -0.57 -29.82
C GLY A 598 3.25 0.24 -30.62
N GLY A 599 3.24 0.15 -31.96
CA GLY A 599 4.20 0.87 -32.82
C GLY A 599 5.45 0.08 -33.22
N THR A 600 5.67 -1.12 -32.67
CA THR A 600 6.74 -2.02 -33.14
C THR A 600 6.50 -2.44 -34.59
N GLU A 601 7.51 -2.26 -35.43
CA GLU A 601 7.53 -2.78 -36.79
C GLU A 601 8.31 -4.10 -36.83
N ILE A 602 7.75 -5.12 -37.49
CA ILE A 602 8.48 -6.36 -37.78
C ILE A 602 8.71 -6.46 -39.30
N THR A 603 9.95 -6.23 -39.72
CA THR A 603 10.36 -6.26 -41.13
C THR A 603 11.47 -7.28 -41.34
N ASP A 604 11.26 -8.20 -42.28
CA ASP A 604 12.24 -9.24 -42.65
C ASP A 604 12.77 -10.10 -41.49
N GLY A 605 12.00 -10.21 -40.39
CA GLY A 605 12.37 -10.97 -39.20
C GLY A 605 13.07 -10.16 -38.10
N VAL A 606 13.27 -8.86 -38.33
CA VAL A 606 13.75 -7.92 -37.33
C VAL A 606 12.56 -7.19 -36.71
N ALA A 607 12.50 -7.14 -35.38
CA ALA A 607 11.52 -6.34 -34.63
C ALA A 607 12.21 -5.09 -34.07
N ASP A 608 11.67 -3.91 -34.38
CA ASP A 608 12.23 -2.62 -33.99
C ASP A 608 11.37 -1.97 -32.88
N PHE A 609 11.99 -1.66 -31.75
CA PHE A 609 11.37 -1.08 -30.56
C PHE A 609 11.92 0.32 -30.32
N LEU A 610 11.04 1.30 -30.16
CA LEU A 610 11.42 2.69 -29.91
C LEU A 610 11.85 2.85 -28.45
N ILE A 611 12.98 3.52 -28.23
CA ILE A 611 13.44 3.87 -26.88
C ILE A 611 12.72 5.13 -26.39
N THR A 612 12.11 5.04 -25.21
CA THR A 612 11.30 6.10 -24.60
C THR A 612 11.87 6.65 -23.30
N GLY A 613 12.99 6.10 -22.80
CA GLY A 613 13.64 6.62 -21.60
C GLY A 613 14.62 5.63 -20.97
N GLY A 614 14.98 5.89 -19.71
CA GLY A 614 15.94 5.10 -18.94
C GLY A 614 17.11 5.92 -18.41
N ALA A 615 18.07 5.25 -17.77
CA ALA A 615 19.28 5.87 -17.23
C ALA A 615 20.53 5.00 -17.48
N ALA A 616 21.69 5.63 -17.58
CA ALA A 616 22.96 4.95 -17.80
C ALA A 616 24.09 5.50 -16.93
N ASP A 617 24.72 4.63 -16.12
CA ASP A 617 26.03 4.84 -15.52
C ASP A 617 27.11 4.21 -16.41
N LEU A 618 27.71 5.03 -17.26
CA LEU A 618 28.73 4.59 -18.20
C LEU A 618 30.06 4.17 -17.53
N ALA A 619 30.31 4.57 -16.28
CA ALA A 619 31.51 4.17 -15.56
C ALA A 619 31.39 2.77 -14.97
N GLN A 620 30.19 2.42 -14.49
CA GLN A 620 29.88 1.09 -13.96
C GLN A 620 29.34 0.13 -15.02
N THR A 621 29.08 0.63 -16.24
CA THR A 621 28.43 -0.10 -17.34
C THR A 621 27.05 -0.60 -16.95
N GLU A 622 26.36 0.14 -16.08
CA GLU A 622 24.99 -0.13 -15.65
C GLU A 622 24.03 0.76 -16.43
N VAL A 623 22.96 0.18 -16.93
CA VAL A 623 21.99 0.80 -17.82
C VAL A 623 20.62 0.22 -17.53
N GLU A 624 19.63 1.09 -17.58
CA GLU A 624 18.23 0.72 -17.72
C GLU A 624 17.66 1.49 -18.92
N ILE A 625 16.96 0.80 -19.81
CA ILE A 625 16.45 1.36 -21.07
C ILE A 625 14.99 0.94 -21.22
N ILE A 626 14.13 1.93 -21.39
CA ILE A 626 12.68 1.79 -21.49
C ILE A 626 12.27 1.90 -22.95
N HIS A 627 11.34 1.05 -23.36
CA HIS A 627 10.83 1.00 -24.73
C HIS A 627 9.32 1.14 -24.75
N SER A 628 8.80 1.65 -25.86
CA SER A 628 7.38 1.50 -26.22
C SER A 628 7.19 0.40 -27.26
N GLY A 629 5.95 -0.08 -27.36
CA GLY A 629 5.58 -1.15 -28.29
C GLY A 629 5.81 -2.54 -27.72
N GLY A 630 5.74 -3.53 -28.60
CA GLY A 630 5.70 -4.93 -28.19
C GLY A 630 5.61 -5.96 -29.30
N LEU A 631 5.47 -7.22 -28.88
CA LEU A 631 5.21 -8.38 -29.72
C LEU A 631 3.84 -8.97 -29.40
N SER A 632 3.00 -9.12 -30.42
CA SER A 632 1.72 -9.86 -30.32
C SER A 632 1.89 -11.27 -30.89
N LEU A 633 1.51 -12.28 -30.12
CA LEU A 633 1.55 -13.70 -30.46
C LEU A 633 0.12 -14.26 -30.47
N GLN A 634 -0.39 -14.60 -31.65
CA GLN A 634 -1.77 -15.08 -31.82
C GLN A 634 -1.83 -16.54 -32.27
N ALA A 635 -2.56 -17.37 -31.55
CA ALA A 635 -2.84 -18.77 -31.89
C ALA A 635 -4.34 -19.08 -31.75
N GLY A 636 -5.01 -19.31 -32.88
CA GLY A 636 -6.46 -19.49 -32.87
C GLY A 636 -7.18 -18.25 -32.38
N ASP A 637 -7.95 -18.38 -31.29
CA ASP A 637 -8.67 -17.28 -30.65
C ASP A 637 -7.88 -16.65 -29.49
N THR A 638 -6.69 -17.19 -29.18
CA THR A 638 -5.83 -16.69 -28.09
C THR A 638 -4.81 -15.70 -28.62
N THR A 639 -4.73 -14.51 -28.01
CA THR A 639 -3.73 -13.48 -28.30
C THR A 639 -2.93 -13.18 -27.04
N VAL A 640 -1.60 -13.15 -27.13
CA VAL A 640 -0.71 -12.71 -26.06
C VAL A 640 0.06 -11.50 -26.54
N ASN A 641 -0.01 -10.37 -25.86
CA ASN A 641 0.87 -9.23 -26.16
C ASN A 641 1.93 -9.10 -25.07
N LEU A 642 3.17 -8.91 -25.51
CA LEU A 642 4.31 -8.59 -24.68
C LEU A 642 4.71 -7.15 -25.01
N SER A 643 4.54 -6.19 -24.09
CA SER A 643 4.76 -4.76 -24.36
C SER A 643 5.62 -4.07 -23.30
N ASP A 644 5.96 -2.80 -23.54
CA ASP A 644 6.56 -1.87 -22.59
C ASP A 644 7.84 -2.43 -21.95
N PHE A 645 8.78 -2.80 -22.82
CA PHE A 645 9.97 -3.51 -22.42
C PHE A 645 10.95 -2.62 -21.65
N ILE A 646 11.44 -3.13 -20.53
CA ILE A 646 12.52 -2.52 -19.75
C ILE A 646 13.71 -3.47 -19.81
N ILE A 647 14.80 -3.01 -20.41
CA ILE A 647 16.11 -3.65 -20.37
C ILE A 647 16.83 -3.10 -19.15
N SER A 648 17.29 -3.94 -18.24
CA SER A 648 18.07 -3.51 -17.09
C SER A 648 19.22 -4.47 -16.84
N ASN A 649 20.42 -3.93 -16.61
CA ASN A 649 21.54 -4.68 -16.04
C ASN A 649 22.02 -4.08 -14.71
N VAL A 650 21.16 -3.29 -14.06
CA VAL A 650 21.39 -2.79 -12.71
C VAL A 650 21.27 -3.98 -11.75
N GLY A 651 22.38 -4.37 -11.12
CA GLY A 651 22.48 -5.58 -10.28
C GLY A 651 23.24 -6.74 -10.92
N ASP A 652 22.97 -7.98 -10.48
CA ASP A 652 23.80 -9.15 -10.81
C ASP A 652 23.48 -9.78 -12.19
N ASP A 653 22.28 -9.58 -12.74
CA ASP A 653 21.80 -10.22 -13.97
C ASP A 653 21.16 -9.20 -14.94
N ALA A 654 21.53 -9.26 -16.22
CA ALA A 654 20.92 -8.45 -17.26
C ALA A 654 19.60 -9.09 -17.73
N THR A 655 18.50 -8.38 -17.58
CA THR A 655 17.15 -8.88 -17.88
C THR A 655 16.40 -7.93 -18.80
N LEU A 656 15.43 -8.49 -19.53
CA LEU A 656 14.40 -7.75 -20.25
C LEU A 656 13.06 -8.14 -19.65
N SER A 657 12.40 -7.18 -19.01
CA SER A 657 11.05 -7.33 -18.47
C SER A 657 10.03 -6.65 -19.38
N GLY A 658 8.77 -7.06 -19.33
CA GLY A 658 7.69 -6.43 -20.08
C GLY A 658 6.33 -6.79 -19.50
N LEU A 659 5.32 -6.03 -19.91
CA LEU A 659 3.92 -6.31 -19.62
C LEU A 659 3.43 -7.48 -20.45
N VAL A 660 2.63 -8.35 -19.83
CA VAL A 660 2.02 -9.51 -20.45
C VAL A 660 0.52 -9.37 -20.39
N THR A 661 -0.12 -9.26 -21.55
CA THR A 661 -1.59 -9.29 -21.65
C THR A 661 -2.04 -10.55 -22.39
N VAL A 662 -3.12 -11.18 -21.94
CA VAL A 662 -3.69 -12.40 -22.55
C VAL A 662 -5.15 -12.15 -22.89
N ASN A 663 -5.47 -12.19 -24.19
CA ASN A 663 -6.81 -11.87 -24.73
C ASN A 663 -7.33 -10.48 -24.37
N GLY A 664 -6.45 -9.60 -23.91
CA GLY A 664 -6.85 -8.31 -23.40
C GLY A 664 -6.85 -8.18 -21.88
N ASP A 665 -6.59 -9.25 -21.14
CA ASP A 665 -6.50 -9.17 -19.70
C ASP A 665 -5.04 -8.91 -19.31
N LEU A 666 -4.76 -7.90 -18.50
CA LEU A 666 -3.40 -7.66 -17.99
C LEU A 666 -3.11 -8.75 -16.97
N LEU A 667 -1.99 -9.45 -17.15
CA LEU A 667 -1.64 -10.58 -16.30
C LEU A 667 -0.56 -10.22 -15.29
N THR A 668 0.52 -9.59 -15.76
CA THR A 668 1.70 -9.25 -14.94
C THR A 668 2.69 -8.42 -15.76
N ARG A 669 3.61 -7.71 -15.09
CA ARG A 669 4.95 -7.48 -15.62
C ARG A 669 5.84 -8.67 -15.24
N ALA A 670 6.58 -9.23 -16.19
CA ALA A 670 7.45 -10.39 -15.92
C ALA A 670 8.85 -10.18 -16.49
N SER A 671 9.86 -10.80 -15.89
CA SER A 671 11.17 -10.98 -16.52
C SER A 671 11.03 -11.97 -17.68
N LEU A 672 10.96 -11.45 -18.90
CA LEU A 672 10.64 -12.22 -20.10
C LEU A 672 11.88 -12.89 -20.69
N PHE A 673 12.99 -12.17 -20.73
CA PHE A 673 14.21 -12.65 -21.36
C PHE A 673 15.46 -12.40 -20.50
N ASP A 674 16.33 -13.40 -20.46
CA ASP A 674 17.71 -13.26 -20.03
C ASP A 674 18.53 -12.64 -21.18
N LEU A 675 19.37 -11.66 -20.85
CA LEU A 675 20.24 -10.97 -21.79
C LEU A 675 21.70 -11.36 -21.56
N GLU A 676 22.36 -11.86 -22.60
CA GLU A 676 23.82 -12.04 -22.59
C GLU A 676 24.44 -10.91 -23.41
N VAL A 677 24.89 -9.86 -22.73
CA VAL A 677 25.46 -8.67 -23.34
C VAL A 677 26.91 -8.94 -23.76
N GLY A 678 27.20 -8.81 -25.06
CA GLY A 678 28.53 -9.10 -25.65
C GLY A 678 29.59 -8.03 -25.41
N GLY A 679 29.16 -6.82 -25.03
CA GLY A 679 29.99 -5.66 -24.70
C GLY A 679 29.15 -4.38 -24.78
N VAL A 680 29.57 -3.34 -24.05
CA VAL A 680 28.99 -1.99 -24.12
C VAL A 680 30.00 -1.07 -24.80
N GLU A 681 29.63 -0.47 -25.93
CA GLU A 681 30.43 0.55 -26.59
C GLU A 681 29.78 1.93 -26.42
N THR A 682 30.61 2.97 -26.37
CA THR A 682 30.12 4.36 -26.35
C THR A 682 30.80 5.18 -27.42
N SER A 683 30.05 6.03 -28.10
CA SER A 683 30.57 6.95 -29.11
C SER A 683 29.96 8.35 -28.96
N ALA A 684 30.69 9.39 -29.36
CA ALA A 684 30.19 10.76 -29.24
C ALA A 684 29.14 11.06 -30.32
N ALA A 685 27.98 11.57 -29.92
CA ALA A 685 26.85 11.93 -30.78
C ALA A 685 26.42 13.40 -30.53
N GLY A 686 27.20 14.34 -31.06
CA GLY A 686 26.97 15.77 -30.81
C GLY A 686 27.34 16.14 -29.37
N ASP A 687 26.40 16.73 -28.63
CA ASP A 687 26.54 17.03 -27.20
C ASP A 687 26.14 15.83 -26.30
N ARG A 688 25.67 14.72 -26.90
CA ARG A 688 25.27 13.48 -26.21
C ARG A 688 26.23 12.33 -26.53
N THR A 689 26.07 11.22 -25.82
CA THR A 689 26.81 9.97 -26.05
C THR A 689 25.86 8.92 -26.63
N ASN A 690 26.23 8.26 -27.73
CA ASN A 690 25.53 7.05 -28.17
C ASN A 690 26.07 5.86 -27.39
N LEU A 691 25.18 5.16 -26.69
CA LEU A 691 25.39 3.89 -26.06
C LEU A 691 24.97 2.78 -27.03
N GLU A 692 25.92 1.95 -27.43
CA GLU A 692 25.71 0.87 -28.41
C GLU A 692 25.91 -0.47 -27.70
N LEU A 693 24.83 -1.26 -27.61
CA LEU A 693 24.90 -2.65 -27.12
C LEU A 693 24.79 -3.59 -28.31
N ASP A 694 25.88 -4.28 -28.55
CA ASP A 694 26.06 -5.07 -29.75
C ASP A 694 25.90 -6.56 -29.46
N HIS A 695 25.20 -7.27 -30.34
CA HIS A 695 25.08 -8.73 -30.30
C HIS A 695 24.51 -9.29 -28.97
N VAL A 696 23.55 -8.60 -28.36
CA VAL A 696 22.93 -9.04 -27.11
C VAL A 696 22.09 -10.27 -27.40
N ARG A 697 22.47 -11.44 -26.87
CA ARG A 697 21.64 -12.64 -27.05
C ARG A 697 20.43 -12.52 -26.13
N VAL A 698 19.25 -12.67 -26.73
CA VAL A 698 17.97 -12.65 -26.02
C VAL A 698 17.47 -14.08 -25.89
N SER A 699 17.27 -14.56 -24.67
CA SER A 699 16.78 -15.91 -24.43
C SER A 699 15.66 -15.95 -23.40
N LEU A 700 14.70 -16.84 -23.59
CA LEU A 700 13.50 -16.91 -22.76
C LEU A 700 13.82 -17.37 -21.32
N THR A 701 13.29 -16.67 -20.33
CA THR A 701 13.39 -17.10 -18.92
C THR A 701 12.57 -18.38 -18.67
N GLY A 702 12.80 -19.05 -17.54
CA GLY A 702 12.01 -20.21 -17.14
C GLY A 702 10.54 -19.89 -16.86
N ASP A 703 10.29 -18.73 -16.26
CA ASP A 703 8.94 -18.28 -15.90
C ASP A 703 8.16 -17.87 -17.16
N ALA A 704 8.77 -17.09 -18.05
CA ALA A 704 8.15 -16.74 -19.33
C ALA A 704 7.85 -17.98 -20.19
N ALA A 705 8.77 -18.96 -20.21
CA ALA A 705 8.52 -20.24 -20.88
C ALA A 705 7.31 -20.98 -20.28
N THR A 706 7.14 -20.93 -18.97
CA THR A 706 6.01 -21.57 -18.27
C THR A 706 4.70 -20.87 -18.63
N VAL A 707 4.66 -19.54 -18.56
CA VAL A 707 3.49 -18.72 -18.92
C VAL A 707 3.08 -18.98 -20.37
N LEU A 708 4.01 -18.88 -21.33
CA LEU A 708 3.70 -19.09 -22.75
C LEU A 708 3.21 -20.52 -23.02
N ASN A 709 3.81 -21.53 -22.39
CA ASN A 709 3.36 -22.91 -22.51
C ASN A 709 1.94 -23.10 -21.96
N GLN A 710 1.63 -22.50 -20.82
CA GLN A 710 0.32 -22.58 -20.20
C GLN A 710 -0.75 -21.89 -21.06
N VAL A 711 -0.48 -20.67 -21.54
CA VAL A 711 -1.43 -19.87 -22.32
C VAL A 711 -1.75 -20.52 -23.66
N PHE A 712 -0.73 -21.06 -24.35
CA PHE A 712 -0.94 -21.71 -25.65
C PHE A 712 -1.31 -23.21 -25.55
N ASP A 713 -1.37 -23.78 -24.35
CA ASP A 713 -1.51 -25.24 -24.11
C ASP A 713 -0.47 -26.06 -24.89
N VAL A 714 0.80 -25.65 -24.77
CA VAL A 714 1.96 -26.28 -25.44
C VAL A 714 3.06 -26.61 -24.42
N SER A 715 4.08 -27.33 -24.86
CA SER A 715 5.29 -27.61 -24.06
C SER A 715 6.56 -27.32 -24.85
N ALA A 716 6.46 -26.39 -25.80
CA ALA A 716 7.47 -26.13 -26.81
C ALA A 716 8.53 -25.11 -26.35
N PHE A 717 8.15 -24.21 -25.44
CA PHE A 717 9.04 -23.21 -24.89
C PHE A 717 9.80 -23.79 -23.69
N THR A 718 11.08 -23.48 -23.58
CA THR A 718 11.94 -23.91 -22.46
C THR A 718 12.80 -22.74 -22.01
N ALA A 719 13.22 -22.73 -20.75
CA ALA A 719 14.22 -21.78 -20.29
C ALA A 719 15.47 -21.82 -21.20
N GLY A 720 16.02 -20.64 -21.51
CA GLY A 720 17.13 -20.44 -22.44
C GLY A 720 16.77 -20.62 -23.92
N PHE A 721 15.47 -20.70 -24.27
CA PHE A 721 15.06 -20.75 -25.67
C PHE A 721 15.50 -19.46 -26.39
N ASN A 722 16.30 -19.60 -27.45
CA ASN A 722 16.89 -18.46 -28.14
C ASN A 722 15.81 -17.68 -28.91
N ILE A 723 15.54 -16.45 -28.46
CA ILE A 723 14.57 -15.56 -29.09
C ILE A 723 15.19 -14.85 -30.27
N GLY A 724 16.44 -14.38 -30.13
CA GLY A 724 17.08 -13.58 -31.15
C GLY A 724 18.39 -12.97 -30.69
N THR A 725 18.89 -12.03 -31.49
CA THR A 725 20.02 -11.18 -31.14
C THR A 725 19.57 -9.73 -31.25
N ALA A 726 19.74 -8.96 -30.19
CA ALA A 726 19.40 -7.56 -30.12
C ALA A 726 20.62 -6.66 -30.34
N GLU A 727 20.36 -5.50 -30.93
CA GLU A 727 21.24 -4.36 -31.06
C GLU A 727 20.50 -3.16 -30.44
N VAL A 728 21.15 -2.43 -29.54
CA VAL A 728 20.55 -1.28 -28.84
C VAL A 728 21.36 -0.04 -29.15
N ASP A 729 20.71 0.96 -29.72
CA ASP A 729 21.28 2.28 -29.99
C ASP A 729 20.54 3.33 -29.16
N ALA A 730 21.10 3.69 -28.01
CA ALA A 730 20.50 4.64 -27.07
C ALA A 730 21.31 5.94 -26.98
N LEU A 731 20.64 7.09 -27.12
CA LEU A 731 21.29 8.39 -26.89
C LEU A 731 21.21 8.75 -25.40
N VAL A 732 22.35 8.93 -24.75
CA VAL A 732 22.44 9.29 -23.32
C VAL A 732 23.11 10.66 -23.14
N GLY A 733 22.61 11.46 -22.21
CA GLY A 733 23.26 12.72 -21.80
C GLY A 733 22.34 13.91 -21.65
#